data_AF-A0A9R0Y5K0-F1
#
_entry.id   AF-A0A9R0Y5K0-F1
#
_cell.length_a   1.000
_cell.length_b   1.000
_cell.length_c   1.000
_cell.angle_alpha   90.00
_cell.angle_beta   90.00
_cell.angle_gamma   90.00
#
_symmetry.space_group_name_H-M   'P 1'
#
loop_
_entity.id
_entity.type
_entity.pdbx_description
1 polymer ?
#
loop_
_entity_poly.entity_id
_entity_poly.type
_entity_poly.pdbx_seq_one_letter_code
_entity_poly.pdbx_strand_id
1 'polypeptide(L)'
;MAPRLLLLALVAAAVAVLPASAAVASIDLGSEWLKVAAVHLAPGRAPIAVAINEMSKRKSPALAALADGNRLAGEEAAGITARHPAKVFSRMRDLLAKPFPYVRALADSLFLPYDLVQDARGAAAVRADDGQVYTVEEIVAMVLHYASGIADAHVGLPVRDAVVAVPPYFGQAERRALTQAAQLAGFNVLALVNEHAGAALQYGIDKDFSNESRHVIFYDMGSGSTYAALVYYSSYSAKEFGKTVSVNQFQVKDVRWNSKLGGLEMEMRLVNYFADQFNKQLGNGDDIRQSPKAMAKLKKQVKRTKEILSANTAAPISVESLYNDIDFRSTITREKFEELCADLWEQALTPIKDVLTHSGMKIGDIYAVELIGGATRVPKLQAKLQEFLGRSELDKHLDADEAIVLGASLHAANLSDGIKLNRKLGMIDGSTYGFVFEIDGPDYVKDESTDQVLVPRMKKMPIKLFRSIRHTKDFDVSLSYDKASELPPGVSSHKFAEYAISGLAETSEKYGSRNLSAPIKANLHFSLSRSGIISLDRAEAVIEITEWVEVPKKNVTLETNTTDETLSAESGTTDSTTDSKENSSSGSDADNTSTTNDETNVQDTITEKVLKKRTFRVPLKVTEKTAGPASTLSKELYSEAKSRLDVLNKKDAERRRTAELKNNLESYIYSMKEKLEESTDMLAVSTEQERESFTEKLSEVQDWLYMDGEEAQANEFQERLDQLKAMGDPILFRE
;
A
#
# COMPACT_ATOMS: atom_id res chain seq x y z
N MET A 1 1.62 38.42 39.15
CA MET A 1 2.10 37.91 37.84
C MET A 1 2.89 36.61 37.95
N ALA A 2 3.74 36.42 38.98
CA ALA A 2 4.58 35.24 39.14
C ALA A 2 3.89 33.84 39.12
N PRO A 3 2.72 33.61 39.75
CA PRO A 3 2.15 32.24 39.81
C PRO A 3 1.55 31.78 38.48
N ARG A 4 1.08 32.71 37.63
CA ARG A 4 0.59 32.37 36.27
C ARG A 4 1.73 32.04 35.31
N LEU A 5 2.87 32.72 35.43
CA LEU A 5 4.07 32.42 34.66
C LEU A 5 4.69 31.08 35.07
N LEU A 6 4.67 30.74 36.37
CA LEU A 6 5.14 29.44 36.85
C LEU A 6 4.25 28.30 36.36
N LEU A 7 2.92 28.50 36.36
CA LEU A 7 1.97 27.52 35.83
C LEU A 7 2.12 27.34 34.32
N LEU A 8 2.30 28.43 33.56
CA LEU A 8 2.59 28.35 32.12
C LEU A 8 3.94 27.69 31.83
N ALA A 9 4.97 27.93 32.65
CA ALA A 9 6.27 27.27 32.51
C ALA A 9 6.21 25.79 32.87
N LEU A 10 5.43 25.40 33.88
CA LEU A 10 5.18 23.99 34.24
C LEU A 10 4.36 23.26 33.18
N VAL A 11 3.34 23.91 32.60
CA VAL A 11 2.57 23.36 31.47
C VAL A 11 3.45 23.27 30.22
N ALA A 12 4.26 24.28 29.92
CA ALA A 12 5.21 24.24 28.80
C ALA A 12 6.30 23.18 29.00
N ALA A 13 6.80 22.99 30.23
CA ALA A 13 7.76 21.94 30.56
C ALA A 13 7.13 20.54 30.53
N ALA A 14 5.87 20.39 30.93
CA ALA A 14 5.13 19.13 30.83
C ALA A 14 4.79 18.77 29.37
N VAL A 15 4.52 19.77 28.51
CA VAL A 15 4.32 19.59 27.06
C VAL A 15 5.65 19.34 26.33
N ALA A 16 6.77 19.90 26.82
CA ALA A 16 8.09 19.72 26.22
C ALA A 16 8.74 18.33 26.46
N VAL A 17 8.14 17.47 27.30
CA VAL A 17 8.69 16.16 27.68
C VAL A 17 7.83 14.98 27.19
N LEU A 18 6.78 15.21 26.40
CA LEU A 18 6.17 14.11 25.65
C LEU A 18 7.03 13.87 24.38
N PRO A 19 7.87 12.82 24.32
CA PRO A 19 8.47 12.46 23.05
C PRO A 19 7.32 12.22 22.07
N ALA A 20 7.29 12.99 20.97
CA ALA A 20 6.39 12.73 19.87
C ALA A 20 6.70 11.32 19.35
N SER A 21 5.88 10.37 19.75
CA SER A 21 6.11 8.96 19.52
C SER A 21 5.60 8.63 18.11
N ALA A 22 6.46 8.81 17.12
CA ALA A 22 6.13 8.52 15.74
C ALA A 22 6.21 6.99 15.49
N ALA A 23 5.20 6.46 14.83
CA ALA A 23 5.20 5.10 14.30
C ALA A 23 4.60 5.08 12.90
N VAL A 24 5.15 4.23 12.04
CA VAL A 24 4.64 3.97 10.70
C VAL A 24 4.60 2.46 10.49
N ALA A 25 3.62 1.97 9.75
CA ALA A 25 3.52 0.56 9.42
C ALA A 25 3.93 0.26 7.98
N SER A 26 4.18 -1.00 7.71
CA SER A 26 4.08 -1.55 6.37
C SER A 26 3.19 -2.80 6.37
N ILE A 27 2.51 -3.00 5.25
CA ILE A 27 1.52 -4.06 5.08
C ILE A 27 1.86 -4.83 3.81
N ASP A 28 2.18 -6.11 3.94
CA ASP A 28 2.17 -7.07 2.83
C ASP A 28 0.80 -7.75 2.79
N LEU A 29 -0.08 -7.25 1.91
CA LEU A 29 -1.38 -7.85 1.65
C LEU A 29 -1.22 -8.88 0.52
N GLY A 30 -0.88 -10.12 0.87
CA GLY A 30 -0.86 -11.24 -0.07
C GLY A 30 -2.27 -11.70 -0.47
N SER A 31 -2.39 -12.55 -1.51
CA SER A 31 -3.69 -13.17 -1.88
C SER A 31 -4.32 -13.98 -0.75
N GLU A 32 -3.48 -14.52 0.13
CA GLU A 32 -3.87 -15.48 1.17
C GLU A 32 -3.35 -15.12 2.55
N TRP A 33 -2.19 -14.46 2.63
CA TRP A 33 -1.52 -14.14 3.88
C TRP A 33 -1.26 -12.64 3.97
N LEU A 34 -1.62 -12.08 5.10
CA LEU A 34 -1.32 -10.73 5.55
C LEU A 34 -0.09 -10.77 6.46
N LYS A 35 0.88 -9.88 6.24
CA LYS A 35 1.92 -9.57 7.23
C LYS A 35 1.97 -8.08 7.46
N VAL A 36 2.30 -7.72 8.69
CA VAL A 36 2.41 -6.34 9.13
C VAL A 36 3.77 -6.18 9.79
N ALA A 37 4.47 -5.11 9.46
CA ALA A 37 5.64 -4.69 10.23
C ALA A 37 5.43 -3.25 10.67
N ALA A 38 6.03 -2.90 11.80
CA ALA A 38 5.97 -1.55 12.34
C ALA A 38 7.39 -0.99 12.49
N VAL A 39 7.49 0.32 12.32
CA VAL A 39 8.71 1.08 12.57
C VAL A 39 8.44 2.01 13.73
N HIS A 40 9.24 1.85 14.78
CA HIS A 40 9.08 2.61 16.01
C HIS A 40 10.42 2.74 16.75
N LEU A 41 10.82 3.97 17.09
CA LEU A 41 12.13 4.27 17.68
C LEU A 41 12.10 4.28 19.22
N ALA A 42 11.41 3.33 19.85
CA ALA A 42 11.42 3.20 21.30
C ALA A 42 12.77 2.66 21.83
N PRO A 43 13.30 3.21 22.93
CA PRO A 43 14.48 2.67 23.59
C PRO A 43 14.31 1.19 23.93
N GLY A 44 15.34 0.38 23.65
CA GLY A 44 15.34 -1.06 23.95
C GLY A 44 14.52 -1.94 23.00
N ARG A 45 13.88 -1.39 21.96
CA ARG A 45 13.20 -2.15 20.91
C ARG A 45 13.96 -2.06 19.58
N ALA A 46 13.84 -3.10 18.75
CA ALA A 46 14.34 -3.05 17.39
C ALA A 46 13.56 -1.98 16.59
N PRO A 47 14.24 -1.08 15.84
CA PRO A 47 13.57 0.00 15.10
C PRO A 47 12.51 -0.48 14.11
N ILE A 48 12.70 -1.66 13.54
CA ILE A 48 11.80 -2.30 12.58
C ILE A 48 11.57 -3.73 13.05
N ALA A 49 10.30 -4.12 13.18
CA ALA A 49 9.93 -5.48 13.54
C ALA A 49 8.65 -5.92 12.82
N VAL A 50 8.57 -7.21 12.48
CA VAL A 50 7.31 -7.83 12.07
C VAL A 50 6.40 -7.91 13.29
N ALA A 51 5.20 -7.37 13.16
CA ALA A 51 4.19 -7.39 14.19
C ALA A 51 3.57 -8.81 14.28
N ILE A 52 3.29 -9.24 15.51
CA ILE A 52 2.62 -10.51 15.78
C ILE A 52 1.13 -10.26 15.98
N ASN A 53 0.31 -11.21 15.54
CA ASN A 53 -1.13 -11.18 15.77
C ASN A 53 -1.50 -11.67 17.18
N GLU A 54 -2.80 -11.68 17.48
CA GLU A 54 -3.38 -12.13 18.75
C GLU A 54 -3.05 -13.60 19.09
N MET A 55 -2.66 -14.41 18.10
CA MET A 55 -2.21 -15.80 18.28
C MET A 55 -0.68 -15.94 18.29
N SER A 56 0.05 -14.83 18.47
CA SER A 56 1.52 -14.76 18.44
C SER A 56 2.17 -15.23 17.12
N LYS A 57 1.43 -15.18 16.01
CA LYS A 57 1.94 -15.51 14.67
C LYS A 57 2.41 -14.26 13.94
N ARG A 58 3.44 -14.41 13.11
CA ARG A 58 4.03 -13.34 12.27
C ARG A 58 3.32 -13.15 10.92
N LYS A 59 2.31 -13.98 10.65
CA LYS A 59 1.43 -13.89 9.48
C LYS A 59 0.01 -14.25 9.87
N SER A 60 -0.97 -13.52 9.31
CA SER A 60 -2.40 -13.77 9.52
C SER A 60 -3.07 -14.14 8.20
N PRO A 61 -4.13 -14.96 8.19
CA PRO A 61 -4.94 -15.18 6.99
C PRO A 61 -5.52 -13.86 6.47
N ALA A 62 -5.45 -13.59 5.17
CA ALA A 62 -6.07 -12.43 4.52
C ALA A 62 -7.56 -12.67 4.29
N LEU A 63 -8.30 -12.84 5.38
CA LEU A 63 -9.73 -13.20 5.41
C LEU A 63 -10.54 -12.15 6.16
N ALA A 64 -11.75 -11.90 5.67
CA ALA A 64 -12.80 -11.21 6.38
C ALA A 64 -14.06 -12.07 6.38
N ALA A 65 -14.90 -11.95 7.39
CA ALA A 65 -16.18 -12.63 7.43
C ALA A 65 -17.26 -11.72 8.03
N LEU A 66 -18.49 -11.89 7.55
CA LEU A 66 -19.68 -11.26 8.10
C LEU A 66 -20.59 -12.40 8.58
N ALA A 67 -20.66 -12.57 9.89
CA ALA A 67 -21.41 -13.67 10.50
C ALA A 67 -22.18 -13.17 11.72
N ASP A 68 -23.48 -13.42 11.72
CA ASP A 68 -24.37 -13.19 12.87
C ASP A 68 -24.31 -11.71 13.32
N GLY A 69 -24.29 -10.81 12.33
CA GLY A 69 -24.15 -9.37 12.49
C GLY A 69 -22.78 -8.89 12.95
N ASN A 70 -21.78 -9.78 13.09
CA ASN A 70 -20.42 -9.45 13.52
C ASN A 70 -19.45 -9.50 12.34
N ARG A 71 -18.45 -8.61 12.39
CA ARG A 71 -17.26 -8.70 11.54
C ARG A 71 -16.23 -9.58 12.23
N LEU A 72 -15.64 -10.50 11.47
CA LEU A 72 -14.46 -11.28 11.87
C LEU A 72 -13.37 -11.04 10.83
N ALA A 73 -12.10 -11.08 11.25
CA ALA A 73 -10.96 -10.94 10.36
C ALA A 73 -9.82 -11.88 10.80
N GLY A 74 -8.90 -12.18 9.90
CA GLY A 74 -7.71 -12.96 10.24
C GLY A 74 -8.03 -14.36 10.74
N GLU A 75 -7.51 -14.70 11.91
CA GLU A 75 -7.64 -16.03 12.53
C GLU A 75 -9.11 -16.35 12.92
N GLU A 76 -9.89 -15.35 13.36
CA GLU A 76 -11.31 -15.55 13.69
C GLU A 76 -12.11 -15.98 12.44
N ALA A 77 -11.90 -15.30 11.31
CA ALA A 77 -12.54 -15.64 10.04
C ALA A 77 -12.09 -17.02 9.53
N ALA A 78 -10.81 -17.36 9.72
CA ALA A 78 -10.29 -18.70 9.39
C ALA A 78 -10.96 -19.81 10.21
N GLY A 79 -11.26 -19.54 11.49
CA GLY A 79 -11.89 -20.48 12.42
C GLY A 79 -13.30 -20.92 11.98
N ILE A 80 -14.03 -20.09 11.25
CA ILE A 80 -15.39 -20.40 10.79
C ILE A 80 -15.47 -20.87 9.33
N THR A 81 -14.38 -20.79 8.55
CA THR A 81 -14.37 -21.07 7.10
C THR A 81 -14.95 -22.44 6.75
N ALA A 82 -14.58 -23.49 7.48
CA ALA A 82 -15.07 -24.85 7.20
C ALA A 82 -16.54 -25.07 7.61
N ARG A 83 -17.09 -24.24 8.51
CA ARG A 83 -18.47 -24.32 8.99
C ARG A 83 -19.41 -23.46 8.15
N HIS A 84 -18.98 -22.24 7.81
CA HIS A 84 -19.76 -21.23 7.12
C HIS A 84 -18.99 -20.60 5.95
N PRO A 85 -18.66 -21.38 4.90
CA PRO A 85 -17.81 -20.90 3.80
C PRO A 85 -18.40 -19.74 3.00
N ALA A 86 -19.73 -19.62 2.92
CA ALA A 86 -20.41 -18.50 2.25
C ALA A 86 -20.25 -17.16 3.00
N LYS A 87 -20.01 -17.21 4.32
CA LYS A 87 -19.81 -16.03 5.17
C LYS A 87 -18.36 -15.53 5.17
N VAL A 88 -17.41 -16.29 4.63
CA VAL A 88 -15.97 -15.98 4.69
C VAL A 88 -15.42 -15.59 3.32
N PHE A 89 -14.91 -14.38 3.26
CA PHE A 89 -14.39 -13.73 2.07
C PHE A 89 -12.87 -13.82 2.05
N SER A 90 -12.35 -14.50 1.02
CA SER A 90 -10.92 -14.70 0.77
C SER A 90 -10.54 -14.12 -0.58
N ARG A 91 -9.24 -13.90 -0.80
CA ARG A 91 -8.68 -13.37 -2.06
C ARG A 91 -9.27 -12.04 -2.54
N MET A 92 -9.89 -11.27 -1.64
CA MET A 92 -10.59 -10.02 -2.01
C MET A 92 -9.65 -8.98 -2.64
N ARG A 93 -8.36 -8.99 -2.29
CA ARG A 93 -7.31 -8.21 -2.96
C ARG A 93 -7.29 -8.44 -4.47
N ASP A 94 -7.40 -9.68 -4.91
CA ASP A 94 -7.29 -10.06 -6.33
C ASP A 94 -8.54 -9.67 -7.13
N LEU A 95 -9.65 -9.38 -6.43
CA LEU A 95 -10.94 -9.00 -6.98
C LEU A 95 -11.14 -7.47 -7.05
N LEU A 96 -10.21 -6.68 -6.50
CA LEU A 96 -10.29 -5.22 -6.45
C LEU A 96 -10.46 -4.62 -7.84
N ALA A 97 -11.47 -3.75 -7.99
CA ALA A 97 -11.76 -2.99 -9.21
C ALA A 97 -11.89 -3.85 -10.48
N LYS A 98 -12.27 -5.12 -10.34
CA LYS A 98 -12.45 -6.04 -11.47
C LYS A 98 -13.89 -6.04 -11.99
N PRO A 99 -14.08 -6.20 -13.32
CA PRO A 99 -15.41 -6.39 -13.88
C PRO A 99 -16.12 -7.62 -13.28
N PHE A 100 -17.43 -7.50 -13.05
CA PHE A 100 -18.24 -8.57 -12.47
C PHE A 100 -18.09 -9.94 -13.17
N PRO A 101 -18.10 -10.05 -14.53
CA PRO A 101 -17.96 -11.34 -15.19
C PRO A 101 -16.63 -12.05 -14.91
N TYR A 102 -15.54 -11.28 -14.80
CA TYR A 102 -14.22 -11.83 -14.46
C TYR A 102 -14.19 -12.37 -13.03
N VAL A 103 -14.74 -11.60 -12.08
CA VAL A 103 -14.79 -12.01 -10.66
C VAL A 103 -15.64 -13.26 -10.49
N ARG A 104 -16.80 -13.33 -11.16
CA ARG A 104 -17.66 -14.50 -11.12
C ARG A 104 -16.95 -15.75 -11.64
N ALA A 105 -16.34 -15.67 -12.83
CA ALA A 105 -15.58 -16.78 -13.39
C ALA A 105 -14.43 -17.23 -12.47
N LEU A 106 -13.72 -16.29 -11.85
CA LEU A 106 -12.63 -16.60 -10.92
C LEU A 106 -13.18 -17.27 -9.65
N ALA A 107 -14.24 -16.75 -9.04
CA ALA A 107 -14.87 -17.34 -7.86
C ALA A 107 -15.37 -18.76 -8.13
N ASP A 108 -16.03 -18.98 -9.27
CA ASP A 108 -16.53 -20.29 -9.69
C ASP A 108 -15.38 -21.30 -9.88
N SER A 109 -14.31 -20.89 -10.59
CA SER A 109 -13.11 -21.74 -10.81
C SER A 109 -12.43 -22.16 -9.51
N LEU A 110 -12.59 -21.36 -8.46
CA LEU A 110 -12.03 -21.59 -7.14
C LEU A 110 -13.04 -22.17 -6.17
N PHE A 111 -14.25 -22.55 -6.59
CA PHE A 111 -15.35 -23.02 -5.73
C PHE A 111 -15.56 -22.11 -4.51
N LEU A 112 -15.60 -20.79 -4.73
CA LEU A 112 -15.87 -19.79 -3.71
C LEU A 112 -17.36 -19.46 -3.73
N PRO A 113 -18.12 -19.78 -2.65
CA PRO A 113 -19.58 -19.69 -2.63
C PRO A 113 -20.06 -18.26 -2.31
N TYR A 114 -19.54 -17.26 -3.02
CA TYR A 114 -19.91 -15.86 -2.80
C TYR A 114 -21.23 -15.54 -3.49
N ASP A 115 -22.13 -14.85 -2.79
CA ASP A 115 -23.27 -14.20 -3.43
C ASP A 115 -22.80 -12.90 -4.11
N LEU A 116 -22.31 -13.05 -5.34
CA LEU A 116 -21.76 -11.96 -6.13
C LEU A 116 -22.85 -11.17 -6.84
N VAL A 117 -22.83 -9.86 -6.68
CA VAL A 117 -23.68 -8.89 -7.38
C VAL A 117 -22.83 -7.89 -8.16
N GLN A 118 -23.45 -7.23 -9.14
CA GLN A 118 -22.80 -6.17 -9.92
C GLN A 118 -23.16 -4.81 -9.32
N ASP A 119 -22.17 -3.95 -9.09
CA ASP A 119 -22.39 -2.59 -8.60
C ASP A 119 -22.67 -1.59 -9.75
N ALA A 120 -22.93 -0.33 -9.41
CA ALA A 120 -23.22 0.74 -10.38
C ALA A 120 -22.07 1.03 -11.36
N ARG A 121 -20.84 0.62 -11.03
CA ARG A 121 -19.64 0.76 -11.88
C ARG A 121 -19.45 -0.46 -12.78
N GLY A 122 -20.26 -1.50 -12.63
CA GLY A 122 -20.06 -2.78 -13.28
C GLY A 122 -18.96 -3.64 -12.66
N ALA A 123 -18.44 -3.25 -11.49
CA ALA A 123 -17.52 -4.04 -10.70
C ALA A 123 -18.28 -5.07 -9.85
N ALA A 124 -17.56 -6.07 -9.33
CA ALA A 124 -18.15 -7.02 -8.40
C ALA A 124 -18.34 -6.41 -7.01
N ALA A 125 -19.43 -6.81 -6.37
CA ALA A 125 -19.71 -6.61 -4.96
C ALA A 125 -20.26 -7.93 -4.38
N VAL A 126 -20.30 -8.03 -3.06
CA VAL A 126 -20.74 -9.23 -2.35
C VAL A 126 -21.96 -8.89 -1.51
N ARG A 127 -22.98 -9.72 -1.59
CA ARG A 127 -24.14 -9.65 -0.70
C ARG A 127 -23.88 -10.53 0.52
N ALA A 128 -24.00 -9.94 1.70
CA ALA A 128 -23.93 -10.66 2.97
C ALA A 128 -25.31 -11.27 3.32
N ASP A 129 -25.33 -12.18 4.29
CA ASP A 129 -26.54 -12.89 4.71
C ASP A 129 -27.64 -11.97 5.29
N ASP A 130 -27.27 -10.79 5.77
CA ASP A 130 -28.21 -9.74 6.23
C ASP A 130 -28.85 -8.96 5.06
N GLY A 131 -28.52 -9.31 3.82
CA GLY A 131 -29.00 -8.66 2.61
C GLY A 131 -28.19 -7.42 2.20
N GLN A 132 -27.24 -6.97 3.04
CA GLN A 132 -26.42 -5.80 2.74
C GLN A 132 -25.40 -6.13 1.65
N VAL A 133 -25.24 -5.21 0.71
CA VAL A 133 -24.22 -5.31 -0.34
C VAL A 133 -22.99 -4.54 0.08
N TYR A 134 -21.83 -5.20 0.01
CA TYR A 134 -20.50 -4.62 0.28
C TYR A 134 -19.67 -4.66 -0.99
N THR A 135 -19.02 -3.55 -1.33
CA THR A 135 -18.05 -3.56 -2.43
C THR A 135 -16.80 -4.34 -2.02
N VAL A 136 -16.01 -4.79 -3.00
CA VAL A 136 -14.74 -5.46 -2.71
C VAL A 136 -13.79 -4.54 -1.93
N GLU A 137 -13.80 -3.24 -2.20
CA GLU A 137 -13.01 -2.25 -1.45
C GLU A 137 -13.38 -2.23 0.04
N GLU A 138 -14.65 -2.40 0.39
CA GLU A 138 -15.08 -2.47 1.80
C GLU A 138 -14.59 -3.74 2.49
N ILE A 139 -14.66 -4.88 1.81
CA ILE A 139 -14.16 -6.14 2.39
C ILE A 139 -12.63 -6.09 2.55
N VAL A 140 -11.91 -5.50 1.60
CA VAL A 140 -10.47 -5.25 1.74
C VAL A 140 -10.20 -4.25 2.87
N ALA A 141 -11.03 -3.21 3.04
CA ALA A 141 -10.92 -2.27 4.15
C ALA A 141 -11.08 -2.96 5.52
N MET A 142 -11.94 -3.99 5.63
CA MET A 142 -12.06 -4.81 6.84
C MET A 142 -10.74 -5.54 7.18
N VAL A 143 -10.08 -6.14 6.18
CA VAL A 143 -8.77 -6.81 6.36
C VAL A 143 -7.68 -5.79 6.72
N LEU A 144 -7.68 -4.63 6.06
CA LEU A 144 -6.73 -3.55 6.31
C LEU A 144 -6.94 -2.89 7.69
N HIS A 145 -8.18 -2.80 8.16
CA HIS A 145 -8.49 -2.35 9.52
C HIS A 145 -7.92 -3.32 10.57
N TYR A 146 -8.05 -4.63 10.35
CA TYR A 146 -7.40 -5.65 11.17
C TYR A 146 -5.86 -5.54 11.12
N ALA A 147 -5.27 -5.29 9.95
CA ALA A 147 -3.83 -5.05 9.81
C ALA A 147 -3.36 -3.83 10.62
N SER A 148 -4.12 -2.73 10.61
CA SER A 148 -3.85 -1.57 11.46
C SER A 148 -3.95 -1.91 12.95
N GLY A 149 -4.91 -2.73 13.34
CA GLY A 149 -5.04 -3.21 14.73
C GLY A 149 -3.82 -4.02 15.21
N ILE A 150 -3.25 -4.86 14.34
CA ILE A 150 -1.99 -5.59 14.62
C ILE A 150 -0.84 -4.60 14.85
N ALA A 151 -0.71 -3.56 14.01
CA ALA A 151 0.31 -2.54 14.19
C ALA A 151 0.12 -1.75 15.50
N ASP A 152 -1.10 -1.30 15.76
CA ASP A 152 -1.47 -0.55 16.98
C ASP A 152 -1.11 -1.38 18.23
N ALA A 153 -1.47 -2.66 18.26
CA ALA A 153 -1.18 -3.56 19.38
C ALA A 153 0.33 -3.83 19.57
N HIS A 154 1.08 -3.99 18.47
CA HIS A 154 2.52 -4.24 18.54
C HIS A 154 3.31 -3.04 19.06
N VAL A 155 2.95 -1.84 18.60
CA VAL A 155 3.63 -0.61 19.02
C VAL A 155 3.13 -0.13 20.38
N GLY A 156 1.83 -0.28 20.67
CA GLY A 156 1.16 0.26 21.85
C GLY A 156 0.60 1.67 21.66
N LEU A 157 0.51 2.16 20.42
CA LEU A 157 -0.05 3.47 20.07
C LEU A 157 -0.66 3.45 18.65
N PRO A 158 -1.60 4.36 18.35
CA PRO A 158 -2.22 4.45 17.02
C PRO A 158 -1.22 4.67 15.88
N VAL A 159 -1.15 3.73 14.96
CA VAL A 159 -0.37 3.83 13.72
C VAL A 159 -1.31 4.23 12.59
N ARG A 160 -1.11 5.42 12.01
CA ARG A 160 -2.02 6.00 11.00
C ARG A 160 -1.39 6.23 9.65
N ASP A 161 -0.09 6.04 9.53
CA ASP A 161 0.62 6.08 8.25
C ASP A 161 1.16 4.69 7.92
N ALA A 162 0.98 4.25 6.68
CA ALA A 162 1.50 2.97 6.22
C ALA A 162 1.97 2.98 4.76
N VAL A 163 2.94 2.12 4.46
CA VAL A 163 3.25 1.69 3.09
C VAL A 163 2.62 0.33 2.83
N VAL A 164 1.95 0.16 1.70
CA VAL A 164 1.32 -1.13 1.35
C VAL A 164 2.06 -1.74 0.17
N ALA A 165 2.48 -3.00 0.30
CA ALA A 165 3.10 -3.74 -0.79
C ALA A 165 2.01 -4.21 -1.78
N VAL A 166 2.30 -4.10 -3.08
CA VAL A 166 1.40 -4.52 -4.16
C VAL A 166 2.14 -5.35 -5.21
N PRO A 167 1.47 -6.32 -5.85
CA PRO A 167 2.11 -7.11 -6.88
C PRO A 167 2.45 -6.27 -8.11
N PRO A 168 3.48 -6.64 -8.89
CA PRO A 168 3.96 -5.83 -10.02
C PRO A 168 2.90 -5.62 -11.11
N TYR A 169 1.94 -6.52 -11.24
CA TYR A 169 0.86 -6.46 -12.22
C TYR A 169 -0.34 -5.60 -11.79
N PHE A 170 -0.35 -5.01 -10.59
CA PHE A 170 -1.41 -4.07 -10.21
C PHE A 170 -1.41 -2.85 -11.14
N GLY A 171 -2.55 -2.62 -11.80
CA GLY A 171 -2.80 -1.49 -12.68
C GLY A 171 -3.33 -0.27 -11.94
N GLN A 172 -3.88 0.68 -12.69
CA GLN A 172 -4.38 1.95 -12.19
C GLN A 172 -5.64 1.77 -11.35
N ALA A 173 -6.58 0.94 -11.82
CA ALA A 173 -7.84 0.68 -11.14
C ALA A 173 -7.61 0.04 -9.76
N GLU A 174 -6.78 -0.99 -9.69
CA GLU A 174 -6.50 -1.75 -8.47
C GLU A 174 -5.73 -0.88 -7.46
N ARG A 175 -4.75 -0.09 -7.92
CA ARG A 175 -4.01 0.83 -7.05
C ARG A 175 -4.92 1.90 -6.44
N ARG A 176 -5.80 2.52 -7.24
CA ARG A 176 -6.79 3.50 -6.75
C ARG A 176 -7.80 2.88 -5.80
N ALA A 177 -8.28 1.67 -6.09
CA ALA A 177 -9.22 0.95 -5.22
C ALA A 177 -8.57 0.54 -3.89
N LEU A 178 -7.32 0.08 -3.89
CA LEU A 178 -6.59 -0.23 -2.67
C LEU A 178 -6.34 1.02 -1.81
N THR A 179 -6.01 2.16 -2.42
CA THR A 179 -5.90 3.43 -1.69
C THR A 179 -7.23 3.84 -1.06
N GLN A 180 -8.36 3.70 -1.76
CA GLN A 180 -9.69 3.95 -1.15
C GLN A 180 -10.01 2.97 -0.03
N ALA A 181 -9.69 1.68 -0.18
CA ALA A 181 -9.88 0.69 0.87
C ALA A 181 -9.08 1.03 2.13
N ALA A 182 -7.84 1.52 1.98
CA ALA A 182 -7.03 1.99 3.10
C ALA A 182 -7.62 3.25 3.78
N GLN A 183 -8.16 4.19 3.00
CA GLN A 183 -8.87 5.36 3.54
C GLN A 183 -10.12 4.95 4.32
N LEU A 184 -10.88 3.97 3.83
CA LEU A 184 -12.03 3.38 4.53
C LEU A 184 -11.60 2.64 5.81
N ALA A 185 -10.42 2.02 5.82
CA ALA A 185 -9.84 1.36 7.00
C ALA A 185 -9.35 2.35 8.07
N GLY A 186 -9.15 3.62 7.72
CA GLY A 186 -8.80 4.71 8.65
C GLY A 186 -7.32 5.05 8.75
N PHE A 187 -6.50 4.69 7.76
CA PHE A 187 -5.08 5.09 7.71
C PHE A 187 -4.68 5.68 6.36
N ASN A 188 -3.60 6.46 6.38
CA ASN A 188 -3.00 7.12 5.24
C ASN A 188 -1.96 6.21 4.55
N VAL A 189 -2.05 6.12 3.23
CA VAL A 189 -1.08 5.37 2.42
C VAL A 189 0.03 6.31 1.97
N LEU A 190 1.21 6.21 2.58
CA LEU A 190 2.38 6.99 2.20
C LEU A 190 2.87 6.62 0.79
N ALA A 191 2.83 5.32 0.45
CA ALA A 191 3.13 4.79 -0.87
C ALA A 191 2.55 3.39 -1.05
N LEU A 192 2.19 3.05 -2.29
CA LEU A 192 2.09 1.66 -2.73
C LEU A 192 3.44 1.24 -3.31
N VAL A 193 4.15 0.35 -2.63
CA VAL A 193 5.46 -0.15 -3.06
C VAL A 193 5.28 -1.47 -3.81
N ASN A 194 5.97 -1.69 -4.91
CA ASN A 194 5.92 -3.00 -5.56
C ASN A 194 6.61 -4.04 -4.68
N GLU A 195 6.06 -5.26 -4.60
CA GLU A 195 6.59 -6.38 -3.80
C GLU A 195 8.09 -6.61 -4.04
N HIS A 196 8.53 -6.62 -5.30
CA HIS A 196 9.94 -6.79 -5.68
C HIS A 196 10.84 -5.63 -5.22
N ALA A 197 10.35 -4.40 -5.19
CA ALA A 197 11.10 -3.26 -4.68
C ALA A 197 11.25 -3.33 -3.15
N GLY A 198 10.23 -3.84 -2.44
CA GLY A 198 10.32 -4.20 -1.03
C GLY A 198 11.40 -5.25 -0.77
N ALA A 199 11.36 -6.38 -1.47
CA ALA A 199 12.40 -7.41 -1.36
C ALA A 199 13.81 -6.87 -1.68
N ALA A 200 13.91 -6.02 -2.71
CA ALA A 200 15.17 -5.41 -3.10
C ALA A 200 15.74 -4.44 -2.04
N LEU A 201 14.87 -3.67 -1.38
CA LEU A 201 15.26 -2.83 -0.25
C LEU A 201 15.83 -3.69 0.89
N GLN A 202 15.14 -4.76 1.26
CA GLN A 202 15.57 -5.65 2.33
C GLN A 202 16.89 -6.34 2.01
N TYR A 203 17.11 -6.75 0.76
CA TYR A 203 18.36 -7.36 0.32
C TYR A 203 19.55 -6.40 0.38
N GLY A 204 19.34 -5.14 0.00
CA GLY A 204 20.43 -4.18 -0.16
C GLY A 204 20.83 -3.43 1.10
N ILE A 205 19.98 -3.39 2.14
CA ILE A 205 20.16 -2.47 3.28
C ILE A 205 21.41 -2.78 4.12
N ASP A 206 21.81 -4.05 4.20
CA ASP A 206 22.97 -4.52 4.97
C ASP A 206 24.19 -4.85 4.09
N LYS A 207 24.14 -4.54 2.79
CA LYS A 207 25.21 -4.83 1.84
C LYS A 207 25.95 -3.56 1.43
N ASP A 208 27.22 -3.72 1.05
CA ASP A 208 28.04 -2.65 0.47
C ASP A 208 28.23 -2.86 -1.04
N PHE A 209 27.96 -1.82 -1.81
CA PHE A 209 28.12 -1.79 -3.27
C PHE A 209 29.10 -0.68 -3.69
N SER A 210 29.94 -0.22 -2.77
CA SER A 210 30.95 0.82 -3.01
C SER A 210 31.93 0.47 -4.14
N ASN A 211 32.35 -0.80 -4.21
CA ASN A 211 33.39 -1.26 -5.13
C ASN A 211 32.88 -2.23 -6.21
N GLU A 212 31.59 -2.54 -6.24
CA GLU A 212 31.03 -3.53 -7.15
C GLU A 212 29.56 -3.24 -7.48
N SER A 213 29.16 -3.63 -8.68
CA SER A 213 27.75 -3.61 -9.10
C SER A 213 27.27 -5.03 -9.35
N ARG A 214 26.02 -5.32 -9.02
CA ARG A 214 25.47 -6.67 -9.08
C ARG A 214 24.09 -6.67 -9.72
N HIS A 215 23.86 -7.63 -10.61
CA HIS A 215 22.53 -7.94 -11.13
C HIS A 215 21.94 -9.10 -10.33
N VAL A 216 20.82 -8.86 -9.66
CA VAL A 216 20.13 -9.85 -8.84
C VAL A 216 18.72 -10.03 -9.38
N ILE A 217 18.27 -11.26 -9.53
CA ILE A 217 16.87 -11.57 -9.86
C ILE A 217 16.15 -11.96 -8.57
N PHE A 218 15.05 -11.28 -8.26
CA PHE A 218 14.11 -11.73 -7.24
C PHE A 218 13.03 -12.55 -7.93
N TYR A 219 12.98 -13.85 -7.63
CA TYR A 219 11.96 -14.76 -8.11
C TYR A 219 10.94 -15.01 -7.01
N ASP A 220 9.72 -14.51 -7.18
CA ASP A 220 8.61 -14.74 -6.27
C ASP A 220 7.63 -15.76 -6.82
N MET A 221 7.26 -16.73 -6.00
CA MET A 221 6.03 -17.50 -6.20
C MET A 221 5.23 -17.55 -4.91
N GLY A 222 4.26 -16.65 -4.80
CA GLY A 222 3.24 -16.64 -3.75
C GLY A 222 2.10 -17.63 -4.00
N SER A 223 0.96 -17.38 -3.36
CA SER A 223 -0.25 -18.21 -3.50
C SER A 223 -0.94 -18.03 -4.85
N GLY A 224 -1.12 -16.77 -5.30
CA GLY A 224 -1.90 -16.46 -6.51
C GLY A 224 -1.09 -16.20 -7.78
N SER A 225 0.18 -15.84 -7.68
CA SER A 225 0.96 -15.33 -8.80
C SER A 225 2.45 -15.62 -8.66
N THR A 226 3.16 -15.55 -9.78
CA THR A 226 4.62 -15.71 -9.89
C THR A 226 5.19 -14.48 -10.59
N TYR A 227 6.34 -13.98 -10.16
CA TYR A 227 7.08 -12.97 -10.91
C TYR A 227 8.60 -13.16 -10.80
N ALA A 228 9.32 -12.59 -11.77
CA ALA A 228 10.76 -12.39 -11.68
C ALA A 228 11.06 -10.90 -11.88
N ALA A 229 11.91 -10.33 -11.04
CA ALA A 229 12.34 -8.93 -11.14
C ALA A 229 13.86 -8.83 -11.19
N LEU A 230 14.39 -8.22 -12.25
CA LEU A 230 15.81 -7.93 -12.39
C LEU A 230 16.13 -6.60 -11.74
N VAL A 231 17.06 -6.64 -10.78
CA VAL A 231 17.48 -5.50 -9.99
C VAL A 231 18.99 -5.31 -10.13
N TYR A 232 19.39 -4.07 -10.36
CA TYR A 232 20.80 -3.67 -10.47
C TYR A 232 21.20 -2.87 -9.24
N TYR A 233 22.12 -3.42 -8.45
CA TYR A 233 22.71 -2.77 -7.28
C TYR A 233 24.01 -2.06 -7.65
N SER A 234 24.21 -0.87 -7.10
CA SER A 234 25.40 -0.04 -7.30
C SER A 234 25.53 0.95 -6.12
N SER A 235 26.56 1.80 -6.16
CA SER A 235 26.69 2.94 -5.25
C SER A 235 26.88 4.23 -6.05
N TYR A 236 26.63 5.37 -5.40
CA TYR A 236 26.95 6.68 -5.94
C TYR A 236 27.54 7.57 -4.85
N SER A 237 28.42 8.50 -5.25
CA SER A 237 28.99 9.47 -4.31
C SER A 237 28.01 10.60 -4.04
N ALA A 238 27.72 10.86 -2.77
CA ALA A 238 26.92 12.01 -2.31
C ALA A 238 27.73 12.87 -1.34
N LYS A 239 27.36 14.15 -1.19
CA LYS A 239 27.92 15.01 -0.14
C LYS A 239 26.97 15.01 1.06
N GLU A 240 27.42 14.48 2.19
CA GLU A 240 26.75 14.64 3.48
C GLU A 240 27.65 15.46 4.42
N PHE A 241 27.13 16.59 4.92
CA PHE A 241 27.86 17.52 5.79
C PHE A 241 29.26 17.91 5.28
N GLY A 242 29.38 18.13 3.97
CA GLY A 242 30.65 18.51 3.32
C GLY A 242 31.62 17.35 3.08
N LYS A 243 31.32 16.13 3.53
CA LYS A 243 32.11 14.92 3.25
C LYS A 243 31.51 14.13 2.10
N THR A 244 32.36 13.63 1.20
CA THR A 244 31.94 12.67 0.18
C THR A 244 31.70 11.32 0.83
N VAL A 245 30.47 10.84 0.77
CA VAL A 245 30.06 9.51 1.27
C VAL A 245 29.57 8.66 0.10
N SER A 246 29.89 7.37 0.12
CA SER A 246 29.31 6.41 -0.82
C SER A 246 27.92 6.02 -0.32
N VAL A 247 26.91 6.18 -1.16
CA VAL A 247 25.52 5.82 -0.86
C VAL A 247 25.11 4.69 -1.77
N ASN A 248 24.71 3.56 -1.17
CA ASN A 248 24.21 2.42 -1.92
C ASN A 248 22.88 2.76 -2.58
N GLN A 249 22.62 2.16 -3.74
CA GLN A 249 21.34 2.26 -4.42
C GLN A 249 21.02 0.98 -5.21
N PHE A 250 19.76 0.82 -5.56
CA PHE A 250 19.36 -0.14 -6.58
C PHE A 250 18.41 0.48 -7.60
N GLN A 251 18.38 -0.13 -8.78
CA GLN A 251 17.40 0.16 -9.82
C GLN A 251 16.70 -1.13 -10.28
N VAL A 252 15.38 -1.13 -10.26
CA VAL A 252 14.60 -2.18 -10.92
C VAL A 252 14.71 -1.96 -12.43
N LYS A 253 15.29 -2.92 -13.14
CA LYS A 253 15.55 -2.85 -14.59
C LYS A 253 14.40 -3.44 -15.38
N ASP A 254 13.86 -4.57 -14.94
CA ASP A 254 12.68 -5.19 -15.53
C ASP A 254 11.95 -6.08 -14.52
N VAL A 255 10.67 -6.34 -14.77
CA VAL A 255 9.84 -7.29 -14.00
C VAL A 255 8.81 -7.96 -14.90
N ARG A 256 8.69 -9.29 -14.82
CA ARG A 256 7.72 -10.08 -15.59
C ARG A 256 6.97 -11.01 -14.65
N TRP A 257 5.77 -11.40 -15.03
CA TRP A 257 4.90 -12.15 -14.14
C TRP A 257 4.03 -13.15 -14.90
N ASN A 258 3.57 -14.15 -14.15
CA ASN A 258 2.39 -14.93 -14.48
C ASN A 258 1.38 -14.75 -13.34
N SER A 259 0.33 -13.97 -13.62
CA SER A 259 -0.68 -13.60 -12.62
C SER A 259 -1.68 -14.71 -12.28
N LYS A 260 -1.65 -15.82 -13.03
CA LYS A 260 -2.54 -16.97 -12.87
C LYS A 260 -1.83 -18.20 -12.27
N LEU A 261 -0.54 -18.09 -12.00
CA LEU A 261 0.28 -19.20 -11.54
C LEU A 261 0.85 -18.92 -10.16
N GLY A 262 0.52 -19.76 -9.19
CA GLY A 262 1.11 -19.73 -7.86
C GLY A 262 0.83 -21.02 -7.10
N GLY A 263 1.07 -21.02 -5.79
CA GLY A 263 0.81 -22.18 -4.94
C GLY A 263 -0.64 -22.67 -4.94
N LEU A 264 -1.62 -21.82 -5.25
CA LEU A 264 -3.03 -22.19 -5.34
C LEU A 264 -3.32 -23.08 -6.55
N GLU A 265 -2.70 -22.81 -7.70
CA GLU A 265 -2.97 -23.64 -8.89
C GLU A 265 -2.52 -25.08 -8.65
N MET A 266 -1.38 -25.26 -7.96
CA MET A 266 -0.92 -26.57 -7.48
C MET A 266 -1.91 -27.22 -6.50
N GLU A 267 -2.48 -26.43 -5.57
CA GLU A 267 -3.52 -26.90 -4.65
C GLU A 267 -4.78 -27.32 -5.41
N MET A 268 -5.20 -26.57 -6.43
CA MET A 268 -6.40 -26.87 -7.20
C MET A 268 -6.27 -28.17 -8.00
N ARG A 269 -5.07 -28.54 -8.46
CA ARG A 269 -4.81 -29.88 -9.04
C ARG A 269 -5.07 -30.99 -8.03
N LEU A 270 -4.58 -30.81 -6.81
CA LEU A 270 -4.80 -31.75 -5.71
C LEU A 270 -6.26 -31.79 -5.27
N VAL A 271 -6.92 -30.64 -5.13
CA VAL A 271 -8.34 -30.53 -4.77
C VAL A 271 -9.19 -31.29 -5.77
N ASN A 272 -8.99 -31.07 -7.07
CA ASN A 272 -9.74 -31.79 -8.09
C ASN A 272 -9.44 -33.29 -8.09
N TYR A 273 -8.17 -33.68 -7.98
CA TYR A 273 -7.78 -35.08 -7.89
C TYR A 273 -8.47 -35.81 -6.72
N PHE A 274 -8.46 -35.22 -5.53
CA PHE A 274 -9.08 -35.82 -4.35
C PHE A 274 -10.61 -35.73 -4.36
N ALA A 275 -11.19 -34.68 -4.95
CA ALA A 275 -12.63 -34.63 -5.17
C ALA A 275 -13.09 -35.75 -6.10
N ASP A 276 -12.34 -36.04 -7.18
CA ASP A 276 -12.65 -37.17 -8.07
C ASP A 276 -12.51 -38.53 -7.37
N GLN A 277 -11.51 -38.69 -6.50
CA GLN A 277 -11.38 -39.91 -5.70
C GLN A 277 -12.56 -40.10 -4.75
N PHE A 278 -12.98 -39.03 -4.06
CA PHE A 278 -14.09 -39.12 -3.12
C PHE A 278 -15.43 -39.30 -3.84
N ASN A 279 -15.67 -38.62 -4.97
CA ASN A 279 -16.87 -38.84 -5.78
C ASN A 279 -16.97 -40.29 -6.28
N LYS A 280 -15.83 -40.92 -6.63
CA LYS A 280 -15.77 -42.35 -6.95
C LYS A 280 -16.10 -43.23 -5.73
N GLN A 281 -15.63 -42.85 -4.54
CA GLN A 281 -15.95 -43.54 -3.29
C GLN A 281 -17.44 -43.46 -2.95
N LEU A 282 -18.09 -42.31 -3.20
CA LEU A 282 -19.52 -42.14 -2.99
C LEU A 282 -20.34 -43.07 -3.88
N GLY A 283 -19.97 -43.21 -5.16
CA GLY A 283 -20.58 -44.16 -6.10
C GLY A 283 -22.08 -43.91 -6.40
N ASN A 284 -22.67 -42.86 -5.85
CA ASN A 284 -24.09 -42.52 -5.93
C ASN A 284 -24.41 -41.43 -6.98
N GLY A 285 -23.38 -40.90 -7.66
CA GLY A 285 -23.51 -39.85 -8.68
C GLY A 285 -23.40 -38.42 -8.15
N ASP A 286 -23.24 -38.22 -6.84
CA ASP A 286 -23.02 -36.89 -6.26
C ASP A 286 -21.63 -36.33 -6.59
N ASP A 287 -21.53 -35.01 -6.75
CA ASP A 287 -20.26 -34.30 -6.86
C ASP A 287 -20.08 -33.35 -5.67
N ILE A 288 -19.08 -33.62 -4.83
CA ILE A 288 -18.81 -32.78 -3.66
C ILE A 288 -18.43 -31.34 -4.00
N ARG A 289 -18.04 -31.06 -5.25
CA ARG A 289 -17.79 -29.69 -5.72
C ARG A 289 -19.03 -28.80 -5.62
N GLN A 290 -20.22 -29.39 -5.61
CA GLN A 290 -21.49 -28.70 -5.39
C GLN A 290 -21.77 -28.41 -3.90
N SER A 291 -20.95 -28.93 -2.98
CA SER A 291 -21.07 -28.68 -1.54
C SER A 291 -19.98 -27.71 -1.07
N PRO A 292 -20.31 -26.44 -0.81
CA PRO A 292 -19.34 -25.46 -0.31
C PRO A 292 -18.63 -25.91 0.97
N LYS A 293 -19.37 -26.58 1.87
CA LYS A 293 -18.84 -27.08 3.15
C LYS A 293 -17.82 -28.20 2.93
N ALA A 294 -18.13 -29.17 2.05
CA ALA A 294 -17.21 -30.25 1.73
C ALA A 294 -15.94 -29.71 1.06
N MET A 295 -16.09 -28.79 0.10
CA MET A 295 -14.95 -28.16 -0.57
C MET A 295 -14.08 -27.34 0.37
N ALA A 296 -14.66 -26.61 1.32
CA ALA A 296 -13.88 -25.86 2.32
C ALA A 296 -13.06 -26.79 3.22
N LYS A 297 -13.65 -27.91 3.69
CA LYS A 297 -12.95 -28.94 4.46
C LYS A 297 -11.81 -29.57 3.65
N LEU A 298 -12.09 -29.96 2.40
CA LEU A 298 -11.11 -30.60 1.53
C LEU A 298 -9.93 -29.67 1.22
N LYS A 299 -10.19 -28.42 0.82
CA LYS A 299 -9.13 -27.42 0.54
C LYS A 299 -8.22 -27.19 1.73
N LYS A 300 -8.79 -27.04 2.94
CA LYS A 300 -8.01 -26.89 4.18
C LYS A 300 -7.04 -28.04 4.37
N GLN A 301 -7.48 -29.28 4.16
CA GLN A 301 -6.63 -30.44 4.29
C GLN A 301 -5.61 -30.56 3.14
N VAL A 302 -6.01 -30.28 1.89
CA VAL A 302 -5.13 -30.32 0.72
C VAL A 302 -3.96 -29.35 0.86
N LYS A 303 -4.20 -28.13 1.36
CA LYS A 303 -3.13 -27.17 1.64
C LYS A 303 -2.08 -27.75 2.59
N ARG A 304 -2.52 -28.35 3.70
CA ARG A 304 -1.62 -29.02 4.65
C ARG A 304 -0.88 -30.19 4.00
N THR A 305 -1.57 -31.00 3.19
CA THR A 305 -0.96 -32.12 2.45
C THR A 305 0.12 -31.62 1.49
N LYS A 306 -0.11 -30.54 0.74
CA LYS A 306 0.91 -29.92 -0.13
C LYS A 306 2.15 -29.47 0.66
N GLU A 307 1.94 -28.80 1.80
CA GLU A 307 3.04 -28.35 2.67
C GLU A 307 3.87 -29.55 3.19
N ILE A 308 3.22 -30.65 3.60
CA ILE A 308 3.90 -31.88 4.03
C ILE A 308 4.73 -32.48 2.89
N LEU A 309 4.23 -32.48 1.64
CA LEU A 309 4.93 -33.00 0.46
C LEU A 309 6.19 -32.20 0.09
N SER A 310 6.30 -30.94 0.51
CA SER A 310 7.54 -30.17 0.33
C SER A 310 8.69 -30.72 1.18
N ALA A 311 8.40 -31.36 2.31
CA ALA A 311 9.40 -31.98 3.19
C ALA A 311 9.49 -33.51 3.00
N ASN A 312 8.36 -34.18 2.75
CA ASN A 312 8.24 -35.64 2.70
C ASN A 312 7.91 -36.14 1.29
N THR A 313 8.30 -37.37 0.97
CA THR A 313 8.01 -38.00 -0.34
C THR A 313 6.58 -38.54 -0.45
N ALA A 314 5.85 -38.64 0.66
CA ALA A 314 4.44 -39.00 0.68
C ALA A 314 3.72 -38.31 1.83
N ALA A 315 2.40 -38.17 1.69
CA ALA A 315 1.55 -37.55 2.70
C ALA A 315 0.17 -38.24 2.75
N PRO A 316 -0.37 -38.50 3.94
CA PRO A 316 -1.77 -38.91 4.08
C PRO A 316 -2.70 -37.72 3.89
N ILE A 317 -3.91 -38.00 3.42
CA ILE A 317 -5.05 -37.08 3.48
C ILE A 317 -6.18 -37.77 4.23
N SER A 318 -6.67 -37.11 5.27
CA SER A 318 -7.80 -37.59 6.07
C SER A 318 -8.71 -36.41 6.38
N VAL A 319 -9.98 -36.54 6.02
CA VAL A 319 -11.02 -35.55 6.32
C VAL A 319 -12.23 -36.27 6.88
N GLU A 320 -12.54 -35.98 8.14
CA GLU A 320 -13.68 -36.56 8.85
C GLU A 320 -15.00 -35.93 8.40
N SER A 321 -16.01 -36.78 8.21
CA SER A 321 -17.35 -36.40 7.78
C SER A 321 -17.30 -35.38 6.63
N LEU A 322 -16.54 -35.70 5.57
CA LEU A 322 -16.31 -34.78 4.46
C LEU A 322 -17.65 -34.38 3.82
N TYR A 323 -18.52 -35.37 3.60
CA TYR A 323 -19.86 -35.19 3.04
C TYR A 323 -20.79 -36.29 3.57
N ASN A 324 -22.01 -35.92 3.98
CA ASN A 324 -23.03 -36.85 4.51
C ASN A 324 -22.49 -37.87 5.54
N ASP A 325 -21.68 -37.39 6.49
CA ASP A 325 -21.03 -38.17 7.54
C ASP A 325 -20.08 -39.29 7.05
N ILE A 326 -19.71 -39.26 5.77
CA ILE A 326 -18.72 -40.15 5.18
C ILE A 326 -17.32 -39.54 5.31
N ASP A 327 -16.41 -40.30 5.91
CA ASP A 327 -14.99 -39.96 5.99
C ASP A 327 -14.29 -40.12 4.63
N PHE A 328 -13.33 -39.24 4.35
CA PHE A 328 -12.39 -39.42 3.25
C PHE A 328 -11.00 -39.71 3.80
N ARG A 329 -10.41 -40.83 3.38
CA ARG A 329 -9.03 -41.21 3.68
C ARG A 329 -8.33 -41.66 2.41
N SER A 330 -7.18 -41.08 2.11
CA SER A 330 -6.34 -41.43 0.96
C SER A 330 -4.88 -41.09 1.26
N THR A 331 -4.00 -41.36 0.30
CA THR A 331 -2.57 -41.01 0.35
C THR A 331 -2.12 -40.50 -1.00
N ILE A 332 -1.05 -39.71 -1.01
CA ILE A 332 -0.42 -39.23 -2.24
C ILE A 332 1.10 -39.19 -2.08
N THR A 333 1.82 -39.46 -3.15
CA THR A 333 3.28 -39.29 -3.20
C THR A 333 3.66 -37.96 -3.84
N ARG A 334 4.86 -37.47 -3.55
CA ARG A 334 5.41 -36.26 -4.15
C ARG A 334 5.50 -36.42 -5.66
N GLU A 335 5.91 -37.59 -6.15
CA GLU A 335 6.00 -37.87 -7.58
C GLU A 335 4.63 -37.71 -8.26
N LYS A 336 3.55 -38.21 -7.65
CA LYS A 336 2.21 -38.03 -8.20
C LYS A 336 1.76 -36.57 -8.19
N PHE A 337 2.06 -35.84 -7.12
CA PHE A 337 1.79 -34.39 -7.07
C PHE A 337 2.55 -33.64 -8.18
N GLU A 338 3.82 -33.97 -8.39
CA GLU A 338 4.65 -33.38 -9.45
C GLU A 338 4.11 -33.70 -10.85
N GLU A 339 3.60 -34.92 -11.07
CA GLU A 339 2.95 -35.35 -12.31
C GLU A 339 1.69 -34.54 -12.59
N LEU A 340 0.82 -34.34 -11.58
CA LEU A 340 -0.43 -33.56 -11.71
C LEU A 340 -0.20 -32.08 -12.07
N CYS A 341 1.01 -31.58 -11.81
CA CYS A 341 1.41 -30.19 -12.05
C CYS A 341 2.43 -30.05 -13.18
N ALA A 342 2.61 -31.09 -14.03
CA ALA A 342 3.65 -31.11 -15.05
C ALA A 342 3.66 -29.87 -15.98
N ASP A 343 2.47 -29.38 -16.33
CA ASP A 343 2.29 -28.19 -17.17
C ASP A 343 2.65 -26.87 -16.46
N LEU A 344 2.56 -26.84 -15.12
CA LEU A 344 2.84 -25.65 -14.32
C LEU A 344 4.35 -25.37 -14.22
N TRP A 345 5.17 -26.41 -14.26
CA TRP A 345 6.62 -26.30 -14.08
C TRP A 345 7.31 -25.53 -15.20
N GLU A 346 6.87 -25.72 -16.44
CA GLU A 346 7.42 -24.96 -17.57
C GLU A 346 6.91 -23.51 -17.57
N GLN A 347 5.65 -23.29 -17.20
CA GLN A 347 5.08 -21.94 -17.05
C GLN A 347 5.74 -21.14 -15.93
N ALA A 348 6.21 -21.82 -14.87
CA ALA A 348 6.92 -21.19 -13.77
C ALA A 348 8.26 -20.57 -14.20
N LEU A 349 8.87 -21.06 -15.28
CA LEU A 349 10.11 -20.50 -15.83
C LEU A 349 9.87 -19.28 -16.73
N THR A 350 8.63 -19.03 -17.18
CA THR A 350 8.31 -17.93 -18.10
C THR A 350 8.75 -16.57 -17.57
N PRO A 351 8.44 -16.16 -16.33
CA PRO A 351 8.84 -14.83 -15.84
C PRO A 351 10.35 -14.58 -15.89
N ILE A 352 11.17 -15.57 -15.51
CA ILE A 352 12.63 -15.41 -15.52
C ILE A 352 13.20 -15.43 -16.95
N LYS A 353 12.64 -16.27 -17.83
CA LYS A 353 12.99 -16.29 -19.26
C LYS A 353 12.69 -14.95 -19.93
N ASP A 354 11.53 -14.36 -19.65
CA ASP A 354 11.10 -13.10 -20.24
C ASP A 354 11.96 -11.93 -19.75
N VAL A 355 12.29 -11.88 -18.47
CA VAL A 355 13.19 -10.85 -17.91
C VAL A 355 14.57 -10.90 -18.56
N LEU A 356 15.16 -12.10 -18.70
CA LEU A 356 16.47 -12.25 -19.35
C LEU A 356 16.41 -11.84 -20.83
N THR A 357 15.37 -12.28 -21.54
CA THR A 357 15.18 -11.97 -22.96
C THR A 357 15.03 -10.46 -23.18
N HIS A 358 14.18 -9.79 -22.40
CA HIS A 358 13.89 -8.36 -22.57
C HIS A 358 15.04 -7.46 -22.10
N SER A 359 15.81 -7.90 -21.10
CA SER A 359 17.00 -7.17 -20.65
C SER A 359 18.22 -7.41 -21.54
N GLY A 360 18.19 -8.43 -22.40
CA GLY A 360 19.34 -8.87 -23.19
C GLY A 360 20.45 -9.50 -22.35
N MET A 361 20.18 -9.84 -21.08
CA MET A 361 21.15 -10.42 -20.16
C MET A 361 21.23 -11.94 -20.34
N LYS A 362 22.44 -12.47 -20.16
CA LYS A 362 22.68 -13.91 -20.10
C LYS A 362 22.63 -14.37 -18.64
N ILE A 363 22.36 -15.66 -18.43
CA ILE A 363 22.35 -16.27 -17.10
C ILE A 363 23.67 -16.03 -16.34
N GLY A 364 24.81 -16.06 -17.06
CA GLY A 364 26.13 -15.82 -16.48
C GLY A 364 26.37 -14.37 -16.01
N ASP A 365 25.55 -13.41 -16.45
CA ASP A 365 25.63 -12.01 -16.02
C ASP A 365 24.89 -11.77 -14.69
N ILE A 366 24.08 -12.74 -14.26
CA ILE A 366 23.28 -12.65 -13.03
C ILE A 366 24.14 -13.09 -11.85
N TYR A 367 24.29 -12.22 -10.86
CA TYR A 367 25.01 -12.53 -9.62
C TYR A 367 24.24 -13.55 -8.78
N ALA A 368 22.99 -13.24 -8.42
CA ALA A 368 22.16 -14.07 -7.54
C ALA A 368 20.71 -14.16 -8.06
N VAL A 369 20.04 -15.28 -7.76
CA VAL A 369 18.61 -15.47 -7.96
C VAL A 369 17.97 -15.77 -6.60
N GLU A 370 17.46 -14.73 -5.95
CA GLU A 370 16.86 -14.81 -4.62
C GLU A 370 15.41 -15.32 -4.70
N LEU A 371 15.12 -16.40 -3.99
CA LEU A 371 13.77 -16.95 -3.91
C LEU A 371 12.96 -16.29 -2.78
N ILE A 372 11.76 -15.84 -3.12
CA ILE A 372 10.77 -15.29 -2.20
C ILE A 372 9.38 -15.89 -2.46
N GLY A 373 8.47 -15.79 -1.50
CA GLY A 373 7.12 -16.34 -1.63
C GLY A 373 7.03 -17.83 -1.31
N GLY A 374 5.94 -18.23 -0.66
CA GLY A 374 5.86 -19.53 0.00
C GLY A 374 5.83 -20.75 -0.91
N ALA A 375 5.40 -20.62 -2.18
CA ALA A 375 5.36 -21.75 -3.12
C ALA A 375 6.73 -22.09 -3.70
N THR A 376 7.73 -21.20 -3.59
CA THR A 376 9.13 -21.51 -3.96
C THR A 376 9.73 -22.65 -3.12
N ARG A 377 9.11 -23.02 -2.00
CA ARG A 377 9.52 -24.15 -1.14
C ARG A 377 9.23 -25.52 -1.76
N VAL A 378 8.48 -25.60 -2.87
CA VAL A 378 8.20 -26.87 -3.57
C VAL A 378 9.47 -27.39 -4.25
N PRO A 379 9.94 -28.62 -3.93
CA PRO A 379 11.23 -29.15 -4.43
C PRO A 379 11.33 -29.19 -5.96
N LYS A 380 10.26 -29.59 -6.65
CA LYS A 380 10.25 -29.67 -8.12
C LYS A 380 10.48 -28.34 -8.81
N LEU A 381 9.90 -27.27 -8.26
CA LEU A 381 10.09 -25.91 -8.76
C LEU A 381 11.56 -25.47 -8.60
N GLN A 382 12.16 -25.74 -7.43
CA GLN A 382 13.58 -25.45 -7.21
C GLN A 382 14.47 -26.23 -8.18
N ALA A 383 14.20 -27.53 -8.38
CA ALA A 383 14.94 -28.36 -9.33
C ALA A 383 14.86 -27.81 -10.76
N LYS A 384 13.68 -27.35 -11.19
CA LYS A 384 13.48 -26.73 -12.51
C LYS A 384 14.21 -25.40 -12.67
N LEU A 385 14.22 -24.58 -11.62
CA LEU A 385 14.99 -23.33 -11.60
C LEU A 385 16.51 -23.61 -11.63
N GLN A 386 16.99 -24.58 -10.85
CA GLN A 386 18.40 -25.00 -10.84
C GLN A 386 18.85 -25.49 -12.22
N GLU A 387 18.06 -26.37 -12.84
CA GLU A 387 18.29 -26.90 -14.19
C GLU A 387 18.36 -25.75 -15.20
N PHE A 388 17.38 -24.84 -15.19
CA PHE A 388 17.34 -23.70 -16.12
C PHE A 388 18.52 -22.74 -15.93
N LEU A 389 18.90 -22.46 -14.69
CA LEU A 389 19.98 -21.53 -14.35
C LEU A 389 21.38 -22.15 -14.48
N GLY A 390 21.48 -23.48 -14.62
CA GLY A 390 22.74 -24.20 -14.56
C GLY A 390 23.47 -24.04 -13.22
N ARG A 391 22.71 -23.93 -12.11
CA ARG A 391 23.24 -23.73 -10.75
C ARG A 391 22.92 -24.93 -9.88
N SER A 392 23.89 -25.37 -9.06
CA SER A 392 23.66 -26.44 -8.08
C SER A 392 22.80 -25.97 -6.90
N GLU A 393 22.85 -24.69 -6.55
CA GLU A 393 22.11 -24.09 -5.44
C GLU A 393 21.40 -22.81 -5.87
N LEU A 394 20.31 -22.48 -5.18
CA LEU A 394 19.53 -21.25 -5.35
C LEU A 394 19.76 -20.34 -4.14
N ASP A 395 19.77 -19.03 -4.37
CA ASP A 395 20.04 -18.05 -3.33
C ASP A 395 18.81 -17.88 -2.41
N LYS A 396 19.06 -17.91 -1.09
CA LYS A 396 18.04 -17.87 -0.03
C LYS A 396 18.48 -16.96 1.12
N HIS A 397 19.08 -15.81 0.79
CA HIS A 397 19.59 -14.88 1.80
C HIS A 397 18.47 -14.12 2.51
N LEU A 398 17.29 -14.06 1.89
CA LEU A 398 16.09 -13.41 2.41
C LEU A 398 15.14 -14.43 3.04
N ASP A 399 14.44 -14.00 4.09
CA ASP A 399 13.25 -14.72 4.54
C ASP A 399 12.13 -14.57 3.51
N ALA A 400 11.72 -15.70 2.93
CA ALA A 400 10.75 -15.73 1.84
C ALA A 400 9.35 -15.21 2.21
N ASP A 401 8.97 -15.19 3.49
CA ASP A 401 7.67 -14.69 3.95
C ASP A 401 7.72 -13.23 4.45
N GLU A 402 8.90 -12.73 4.86
CA GLU A 402 9.03 -11.44 5.57
C GLU A 402 9.79 -10.37 4.80
N ALA A 403 10.60 -10.73 3.80
CA ALA A 403 11.49 -9.77 3.15
C ALA A 403 10.76 -8.58 2.51
N ILE A 404 9.58 -8.83 1.94
CA ILE A 404 8.76 -7.78 1.31
C ILE A 404 8.28 -6.77 2.36
N VAL A 405 7.71 -7.25 3.47
CA VAL A 405 7.15 -6.37 4.51
C VAL A 405 8.25 -5.62 5.26
N LEU A 406 9.38 -6.26 5.56
CA LEU A 406 10.52 -5.60 6.19
C LEU A 406 11.14 -4.51 5.29
N GLY A 407 11.30 -4.80 4.00
CA GLY A 407 11.76 -3.81 3.03
C GLY A 407 10.76 -2.67 2.83
N ALA A 408 9.46 -2.96 2.82
CA ALA A 408 8.42 -1.94 2.78
C ALA A 408 8.44 -1.05 4.03
N SER A 409 8.78 -1.58 5.22
CA SER A 409 9.00 -0.79 6.44
C SER A 409 10.19 0.17 6.31
N LEU A 410 11.29 -0.25 5.68
CA LEU A 410 12.41 0.65 5.38
C LEU A 410 11.95 1.79 4.46
N HIS A 411 11.10 1.49 3.46
CA HIS A 411 10.50 2.53 2.63
C HIS A 411 9.62 3.47 3.45
N ALA A 412 8.73 2.92 4.30
CA ALA A 412 7.84 3.69 5.15
C ALA A 412 8.59 4.65 6.09
N ALA A 413 9.66 4.16 6.72
CA ALA A 413 10.52 4.96 7.58
C ALA A 413 11.16 6.15 6.82
N ASN A 414 11.59 5.93 5.57
CA ASN A 414 12.17 6.99 4.73
C ASN A 414 11.14 8.05 4.27
N LEU A 415 9.85 7.74 4.34
CA LEU A 415 8.77 8.66 3.98
C LEU A 415 8.15 9.38 5.16
N SER A 416 8.32 8.83 6.37
CA SER A 416 7.81 9.44 7.58
C SER A 416 8.58 10.71 7.91
N ASP A 417 7.86 11.80 8.17
CA ASP A 417 8.47 13.05 8.64
C ASP A 417 8.99 12.94 10.10
N GLY A 418 8.43 12.01 10.87
CA GLY A 418 8.72 11.80 12.30
C GLY A 418 9.80 10.76 12.59
N ILE A 419 10.22 9.96 11.60
CA ILE A 419 11.20 8.87 11.78
C ILE A 419 12.42 9.13 10.91
N LYS A 420 13.61 9.04 11.50
CA LYS A 420 14.89 9.14 10.77
C LYS A 420 15.74 7.93 11.08
N LEU A 421 15.97 7.09 10.07
CA LEU A 421 16.91 5.98 10.15
C LEU A 421 18.30 6.43 9.71
N ASN A 422 19.34 5.92 10.38
CA ASN A 422 20.74 6.20 10.05
C ASN A 422 21.24 5.40 8.83
N ARG A 423 20.41 4.49 8.31
CA ARG A 423 20.75 3.62 7.16
C ARG A 423 19.92 4.04 5.96
N LYS A 424 20.58 4.46 4.88
CA LYS A 424 19.93 4.91 3.64
C LYS A 424 20.35 4.02 2.49
N LEU A 425 19.36 3.55 1.72
CA LEU A 425 19.53 2.85 0.47
C LEU A 425 18.70 3.58 -0.59
N GLY A 426 19.35 4.07 -1.65
CA GLY A 426 18.68 4.69 -2.77
C GLY A 426 17.78 3.68 -3.50
N MET A 427 16.51 4.03 -3.71
CA MET A 427 15.55 3.20 -4.43
C MET A 427 15.15 3.87 -5.74
N ILE A 428 15.35 3.16 -6.85
CA ILE A 428 14.88 3.57 -8.17
C ILE A 428 13.96 2.46 -8.70
N ASP A 429 12.66 2.65 -8.54
CA ASP A 429 11.64 1.78 -9.14
C ASP A 429 11.01 2.44 -10.38
N GLY A 430 10.40 1.63 -11.23
CA GLY A 430 9.85 2.02 -12.52
C GLY A 430 8.37 1.66 -12.68
N SER A 431 7.69 2.36 -13.58
CA SER A 431 6.30 2.02 -13.90
C SER A 431 6.21 0.66 -14.58
N THR A 432 5.46 -0.28 -14.01
CA THR A 432 5.36 -1.64 -14.57
C THR A 432 4.58 -1.71 -15.89
N TYR A 433 3.88 -0.64 -16.24
CA TYR A 433 3.15 -0.45 -17.49
C TYR A 433 3.61 0.82 -18.23
N GLY A 434 3.41 0.86 -19.55
CA GLY A 434 3.45 2.11 -20.32
C GLY A 434 2.10 2.82 -20.31
N PHE A 435 2.12 4.15 -20.34
CA PHE A 435 0.92 4.98 -20.40
C PHE A 435 0.96 5.92 -21.60
N VAL A 436 -0.16 6.03 -22.28
CA VAL A 436 -0.42 6.95 -23.40
C VAL A 436 -1.57 7.87 -23.04
N PHE A 437 -1.67 9.00 -23.73
CA PHE A 437 -2.85 9.86 -23.66
C PHE A 437 -3.40 10.16 -25.06
N GLU A 438 -4.72 10.27 -25.15
CA GLU A 438 -5.46 10.68 -26.34
C GLU A 438 -6.25 11.96 -26.02
N ILE A 439 -6.42 12.82 -27.03
CA ILE A 439 -7.29 14.00 -26.97
C ILE A 439 -8.45 13.80 -27.93
N ASP A 440 -9.65 14.06 -27.46
CA ASP A 440 -10.85 14.05 -28.28
C ASP A 440 -11.59 15.38 -28.14
N GLY A 441 -11.90 16.05 -29.25
CA GLY A 441 -12.51 17.37 -29.22
C GLY A 441 -12.77 17.94 -30.61
N PRO A 442 -13.64 18.97 -30.71
CA PRO A 442 -14.02 19.53 -32.00
C PRO A 442 -12.81 20.18 -32.70
N ASP A 443 -12.66 19.97 -34.00
CA ASP A 443 -11.54 20.46 -34.82
C ASP A 443 -10.16 19.88 -34.48
N TYR A 444 -10.08 18.89 -33.57
CA TYR A 444 -8.85 18.14 -33.34
C TYR A 444 -8.73 17.03 -34.40
N VAL A 445 -7.78 17.17 -35.33
CA VAL A 445 -7.53 16.17 -36.37
C VAL A 445 -6.83 14.96 -35.74
N LYS A 446 -7.50 13.80 -35.75
CA LYS A 446 -6.90 12.52 -35.38
C LYS A 446 -5.88 12.14 -36.46
N ASP A 447 -4.61 12.46 -36.24
CA ASP A 447 -3.51 11.95 -37.09
C ASP A 447 -3.27 10.46 -36.77
N GLU A 448 -2.79 9.66 -37.72
CA GLU A 448 -2.74 8.18 -37.65
C GLU A 448 -1.88 7.59 -36.50
N SER A 449 -1.25 8.42 -35.67
CA SER A 449 -0.58 8.05 -34.41
C SER A 449 -1.29 8.63 -33.15
N THR A 450 -2.59 8.44 -33.01
CA THR A 450 -3.43 9.05 -31.95
C THR A 450 -2.99 8.78 -30.50
N ASP A 451 -2.15 7.77 -30.25
CA ASP A 451 -1.64 7.46 -28.91
C ASP A 451 -0.26 8.10 -28.70
N GLN A 452 -0.21 9.21 -27.94
CA GLN A 452 1.07 9.80 -27.56
C GLN A 452 1.60 9.15 -26.29
N VAL A 453 2.79 8.54 -26.36
CA VAL A 453 3.48 7.98 -25.19
C VAL A 453 3.73 9.08 -24.16
N LEU A 454 3.11 8.92 -23.00
CA LEU A 454 3.26 9.81 -21.85
C LEU A 454 4.37 9.29 -20.93
N VAL A 455 4.31 7.99 -20.60
CA VAL A 455 5.27 7.30 -19.75
C VAL A 455 5.62 5.95 -20.37
N PRO A 456 6.87 5.74 -20.79
CA PRO A 456 7.33 4.40 -21.19
C PRO A 456 7.36 3.45 -20.00
N ARG A 457 7.19 2.15 -20.27
CA ARG A 457 7.37 1.11 -19.25
C ARG A 457 8.78 1.17 -18.63
N MET A 458 8.87 0.86 -17.34
CA MET A 458 10.05 0.97 -16.46
C MET A 458 10.63 2.37 -16.32
N LYS A 459 9.91 3.42 -16.76
CA LYS A 459 10.32 4.79 -16.47
C LYS A 459 10.29 5.03 -14.96
N LYS A 460 11.37 5.63 -14.44
CA LYS A 460 11.55 5.98 -13.03
C LYS A 460 10.34 6.73 -12.46
N MET A 461 9.89 6.32 -11.28
CA MET A 461 8.81 6.97 -10.52
C MET A 461 9.34 7.54 -9.18
N PRO A 462 8.75 8.63 -8.64
CA PRO A 462 7.71 9.46 -9.24
C PRO A 462 8.24 10.39 -10.34
N ILE A 463 7.35 10.88 -11.22
CA ILE A 463 7.69 11.83 -12.30
C ILE A 463 6.55 12.83 -12.55
N LYS A 464 6.90 14.09 -12.82
CA LYS A 464 5.97 15.12 -13.32
C LYS A 464 6.21 15.34 -14.80
N LEU A 465 5.14 15.45 -15.57
CA LEU A 465 5.15 15.54 -17.02
C LEU A 465 4.27 16.70 -17.44
N PHE A 466 4.55 17.28 -18.61
CA PHE A 466 3.65 18.25 -19.22
C PHE A 466 3.55 18.04 -20.72
N ARG A 467 2.40 18.42 -21.29
CA ARG A 467 2.14 18.43 -22.74
C ARG A 467 1.46 19.75 -23.09
N SER A 468 1.89 20.36 -24.19
CA SER A 468 1.33 21.62 -24.68
C SER A 468 0.65 21.36 -26.02
N ILE A 469 -0.63 21.67 -26.12
CA ILE A 469 -1.43 21.45 -27.32
C ILE A 469 -1.96 22.79 -27.83
N ARG A 470 -1.89 22.99 -29.15
CA ARG A 470 -2.52 24.14 -29.79
C ARG A 470 -3.99 23.81 -30.04
N HIS A 471 -4.87 24.40 -29.25
CA HIS A 471 -6.30 24.17 -29.34
C HIS A 471 -7.06 25.38 -28.79
N THR A 472 -8.30 25.55 -29.24
CA THR A 472 -9.13 26.72 -28.90
C THR A 472 -10.52 26.36 -28.39
N LYS A 473 -10.94 25.10 -28.51
CA LYS A 473 -12.23 24.59 -28.02
C LYS A 473 -12.02 23.71 -26.79
N ASP A 474 -13.09 23.45 -26.05
CA ASP A 474 -13.08 22.49 -24.95
C ASP A 474 -12.93 21.06 -25.51
N PHE A 475 -12.27 20.18 -24.76
CA PHE A 475 -11.88 18.84 -25.21
C PHE A 475 -11.80 17.86 -24.05
N ASP A 476 -11.83 16.56 -24.36
CA ASP A 476 -11.64 15.47 -23.43
C ASP A 476 -10.23 14.87 -23.57
N VAL A 477 -9.66 14.39 -22.46
CA VAL A 477 -8.35 13.72 -22.38
C VAL A 477 -8.57 12.32 -21.83
N SER A 478 -8.19 11.30 -22.58
CA SER A 478 -8.21 9.90 -22.15
C SER A 478 -6.81 9.42 -21.80
N LEU A 479 -6.67 8.67 -20.71
CA LEU A 479 -5.44 7.95 -20.35
C LEU A 479 -5.64 6.45 -20.55
N SER A 480 -4.67 5.84 -21.21
CA SER A 480 -4.71 4.42 -21.56
C SER A 480 -3.37 3.73 -21.30
N TYR A 481 -3.43 2.42 -21.07
CA TYR A 481 -2.26 1.56 -21.15
C TYR A 481 -1.73 1.56 -22.58
N ASP A 482 -0.41 1.64 -22.74
CA ASP A 482 0.25 1.46 -24.03
C ASP A 482 -0.22 0.14 -24.68
N LYS A 483 -0.58 0.18 -25.97
CA LYS A 483 -1.06 -0.98 -26.74
C LYS A 483 -0.06 -2.12 -26.81
N ALA A 484 1.23 -1.83 -26.69
CA ALA A 484 2.28 -2.85 -26.62
C ALA A 484 2.44 -3.46 -25.22
N SER A 485 1.82 -2.87 -24.19
CA SER A 485 1.86 -3.41 -22.82
C SER A 485 0.78 -4.48 -22.64
N GLU A 486 1.12 -5.53 -21.88
CA GLU A 486 0.11 -6.44 -21.33
C GLU A 486 -0.88 -5.65 -20.46
N LEU A 487 -2.16 -6.03 -20.49
CA LEU A 487 -3.16 -5.45 -19.60
C LEU A 487 -3.11 -6.11 -18.22
N PRO A 488 -3.46 -5.38 -17.14
CA PRO A 488 -3.62 -6.00 -15.83
C PRO A 488 -4.64 -7.15 -15.87
N PRO A 489 -4.51 -8.17 -14.99
CA PRO A 489 -5.35 -9.37 -15.06
C PRO A 489 -6.85 -9.05 -14.93
N GLY A 490 -7.67 -9.48 -15.88
CA GLY A 490 -9.11 -9.21 -15.85
C GLY A 490 -9.54 -7.81 -16.30
N VAL A 491 -8.60 -6.96 -16.72
CA VAL A 491 -8.90 -5.68 -17.39
C VAL A 491 -9.02 -5.93 -18.89
N SER A 492 -10.11 -5.46 -19.50
CA SER A 492 -10.39 -5.62 -20.93
C SER A 492 -10.20 -4.34 -21.74
N SER A 493 -10.18 -3.18 -21.09
CA SER A 493 -10.01 -1.87 -21.74
C SER A 493 -8.60 -1.33 -21.51
N HIS A 494 -7.97 -0.82 -22.57
CA HIS A 494 -6.74 -0.04 -22.43
C HIS A 494 -7.00 1.30 -21.72
N LYS A 495 -8.15 1.94 -21.96
CA LYS A 495 -8.54 3.19 -21.32
C LYS A 495 -8.91 2.94 -19.86
N PHE A 496 -8.27 3.67 -18.94
CA PHE A 496 -8.50 3.56 -17.49
C PHE A 496 -8.88 4.89 -16.83
N ALA A 497 -8.70 6.03 -17.50
CA ALA A 497 -9.19 7.32 -17.01
C ALA A 497 -9.59 8.25 -18.16
N GLU A 498 -10.52 9.15 -17.87
CA GLU A 498 -11.04 10.12 -18.83
C GLU A 498 -11.36 11.44 -18.12
N TYR A 499 -11.00 12.57 -18.73
CA TYR A 499 -11.11 13.90 -18.15
C TYR A 499 -11.71 14.88 -19.15
N ALA A 500 -12.63 15.73 -18.69
CA ALA A 500 -13.13 16.87 -19.43
C ALA A 500 -12.35 18.14 -19.10
N ILE A 501 -11.87 18.83 -20.13
CA ILE A 501 -11.17 20.11 -20.01
C ILE A 501 -12.07 21.21 -20.56
N SER A 502 -12.57 22.04 -19.66
CA SER A 502 -13.51 23.12 -19.98
C SER A 502 -12.98 24.51 -19.65
N GLY A 503 -13.48 25.52 -20.36
CA GLY A 503 -13.12 26.94 -20.21
C GLY A 503 -12.06 27.43 -21.18
N LEU A 504 -11.57 26.57 -22.08
CA LEU A 504 -10.62 26.96 -23.12
C LEU A 504 -11.34 27.72 -24.25
N ALA A 505 -12.57 27.33 -24.58
CA ALA A 505 -13.41 28.06 -25.54
C ALA A 505 -13.64 29.51 -25.11
N GLU A 506 -14.13 29.71 -23.89
CA GLU A 506 -14.37 31.04 -23.29
C GLU A 506 -13.07 31.86 -23.22
N THR A 507 -11.97 31.23 -22.80
CA THR A 507 -10.66 31.90 -22.76
C THR A 507 -10.19 32.31 -24.16
N SER A 508 -10.39 31.45 -25.15
CA SER A 508 -9.98 31.72 -26.53
C SER A 508 -10.77 32.86 -27.14
N GLU A 509 -12.08 32.95 -26.87
CA GLU A 509 -12.92 34.08 -27.29
C GLU A 509 -12.49 35.39 -26.60
N LYS A 510 -12.28 35.36 -25.28
CA LYS A 510 -11.90 36.53 -24.48
C LYS A 510 -10.56 37.14 -24.90
N TYR A 511 -9.58 36.32 -25.27
CA TYR A 511 -8.23 36.77 -25.60
C TYR A 511 -7.93 36.76 -27.11
N GLY A 512 -8.78 36.13 -27.93
CA GLY A 512 -8.59 35.98 -29.37
C GLY A 512 -8.57 37.28 -30.16
N SER A 513 -9.21 38.34 -29.63
CA SER A 513 -9.24 39.68 -30.23
C SER A 513 -8.03 40.56 -29.85
N ARG A 514 -7.11 40.07 -29.00
CA ARG A 514 -5.88 40.80 -28.63
C ARG A 514 -4.74 40.54 -29.62
N ASN A 515 -3.68 41.35 -29.53
CA ASN A 515 -2.46 41.18 -30.32
C ASN A 515 -1.65 39.95 -29.86
N LEU A 516 -2.16 38.76 -30.18
CA LEU A 516 -1.52 37.49 -29.85
C LEU A 516 -0.17 37.37 -30.58
N SER A 517 0.92 37.17 -29.83
CA SER A 517 2.23 36.84 -30.41
C SER A 517 2.36 35.37 -30.80
N ALA A 518 1.47 34.51 -30.32
CA ALA A 518 1.43 33.09 -30.65
C ALA A 518 0.00 32.55 -30.51
N PRO A 519 -0.35 31.43 -31.18
CA PRO A 519 -1.62 30.74 -30.96
C PRO A 519 -1.78 30.35 -29.49
N ILE A 520 -3.02 30.43 -28.99
CA ILE A 520 -3.37 29.98 -27.64
C ILE A 520 -3.08 28.48 -27.52
N LYS A 521 -2.49 28.09 -26.38
CA LYS A 521 -2.13 26.70 -26.08
C LYS A 521 -2.81 26.24 -24.81
N ALA A 522 -3.20 24.97 -24.76
CA ALA A 522 -3.55 24.28 -23.53
C ALA A 522 -2.32 23.49 -23.03
N ASN A 523 -1.85 23.82 -21.83
CA ASN A 523 -0.85 23.05 -21.12
C ASN A 523 -1.53 22.07 -20.17
N LEU A 524 -1.27 20.78 -20.37
CA LEU A 524 -1.71 19.69 -19.52
C LEU A 524 -0.55 19.25 -18.62
N HIS A 525 -0.79 19.14 -17.32
CA HIS A 525 0.20 18.71 -16.34
C HIS A 525 -0.19 17.35 -15.76
N PHE A 526 0.63 16.35 -16.02
CA PHE A 526 0.43 15.00 -15.51
C PHE A 526 1.43 14.70 -14.39
N SER A 527 1.07 13.82 -13.48
CA SER A 527 2.01 13.22 -12.55
C SER A 527 1.83 11.71 -12.48
N LEU A 528 2.95 11.03 -12.33
CA LEU A 528 3.00 9.63 -11.92
C LEU A 528 3.55 9.60 -10.51
N SER A 529 2.67 9.29 -9.57
CA SER A 529 2.97 9.28 -8.15
C SER A 529 3.94 8.15 -7.77
N ARG A 530 4.45 8.23 -6.55
CA ARG A 530 5.25 7.17 -5.91
C ARG A 530 4.49 5.83 -5.78
N SER A 531 3.17 5.88 -5.73
CA SER A 531 2.30 4.70 -5.70
C SER A 531 2.06 4.09 -7.09
N GLY A 532 2.67 4.65 -8.14
CA GLY A 532 2.48 4.21 -9.53
C GLY A 532 1.14 4.61 -10.13
N ILE A 533 0.42 5.57 -9.54
CA ILE A 533 -0.84 6.11 -10.06
C ILE A 533 -0.55 7.32 -10.94
N ILE A 534 -1.02 7.30 -12.19
CA ILE A 534 -0.93 8.41 -13.14
C ILE A 534 -2.22 9.25 -13.13
N SER A 535 -2.08 10.57 -13.11
CA SER A 535 -3.20 11.52 -13.11
C SER A 535 -2.93 12.74 -13.96
N LEU A 536 -4.00 13.36 -14.48
CA LEU A 536 -3.98 14.73 -14.99
C LEU A 536 -4.28 15.69 -13.82
N ASP A 537 -3.26 16.35 -13.31
CA ASP A 537 -3.36 17.14 -12.07
C ASP A 537 -3.99 18.52 -12.32
N ARG A 538 -3.64 19.16 -13.44
CA ARG A 538 -4.18 20.47 -13.83
C ARG A 538 -4.03 20.73 -15.32
N ALA A 539 -4.83 21.67 -15.82
CA ALA A 539 -4.73 22.22 -17.16
C ALA A 539 -4.75 23.76 -17.10
N GLU A 540 -3.97 24.42 -17.97
CA GLU A 540 -3.94 25.89 -18.07
C GLU A 540 -3.90 26.34 -19.54
N ALA A 541 -4.64 27.39 -19.89
CA ALA A 541 -4.51 28.08 -21.16
C ALA A 541 -3.37 29.10 -21.08
N VAL A 542 -2.44 29.03 -22.02
CA VAL A 542 -1.31 29.95 -22.17
C VAL A 542 -1.60 30.90 -23.31
N ILE A 543 -1.64 32.19 -22.99
CA ILE A 543 -1.90 33.27 -23.92
C ILE A 543 -0.69 34.19 -23.95
N GLU A 544 -0.08 34.37 -25.11
CA GLU A 544 1.06 35.26 -25.29
C GLU A 544 0.58 36.48 -26.09
N ILE A 545 0.62 37.66 -25.49
CA ILE A 545 0.18 38.93 -26.09
C ILE A 545 1.35 39.88 -26.17
N THR A 546 1.37 40.69 -27.22
CA THR A 546 2.35 41.74 -27.41
C THR A 546 1.69 43.10 -27.22
N GLU A 547 2.14 43.85 -26.20
CA GLU A 547 1.59 45.17 -25.85
C GLU A 547 2.71 46.22 -25.91
N TRP A 548 2.37 47.43 -26.36
CA TRP A 548 3.27 48.57 -26.29
C TRP A 548 3.38 49.02 -24.83
N VAL A 549 4.60 49.06 -24.29
CA VAL A 549 4.89 49.54 -22.94
C VAL A 549 5.84 50.71 -23.02
N GLU A 550 5.51 51.78 -22.31
CA GLU A 550 6.35 52.96 -22.19
C GLU A 550 7.48 52.67 -21.18
N VAL A 551 8.73 52.76 -21.65
CA VAL A 551 9.92 52.51 -20.84
C VAL A 551 10.73 53.81 -20.75
N PRO A 552 11.17 54.26 -19.56
CA PRO A 552 11.96 55.46 -19.42
C PRO A 552 13.36 55.27 -20.04
N LYS A 553 13.80 56.19 -20.91
CA LYS A 553 15.17 56.18 -21.43
C LYS A 553 16.17 56.41 -20.31
N LYS A 554 17.08 55.45 -20.09
CA LYS A 554 18.28 55.69 -19.28
C LYS A 554 19.23 56.56 -20.11
N ASN A 555 19.55 57.76 -19.61
CA ASN A 555 20.57 58.61 -20.24
C ASN A 555 21.91 57.85 -20.28
N VAL A 556 22.40 57.58 -21.49
CA VAL A 556 23.77 57.13 -21.73
C VAL A 556 24.67 58.35 -21.54
N THR A 557 25.45 58.39 -20.46
CA THR A 557 26.52 59.36 -20.29
C THR A 557 27.67 59.06 -21.26
N LEU A 558 27.78 59.93 -22.26
CA LEU A 558 28.99 60.41 -22.95
C LEU A 558 30.29 59.63 -22.70
N GLU A 559 30.72 58.85 -23.69
CA GLU A 559 32.14 58.65 -23.97
C GLU A 559 32.69 59.90 -24.66
N THR A 560 33.81 60.42 -24.15
CA THR A 560 34.57 61.51 -24.77
C THR A 560 35.71 60.89 -25.57
N ASN A 561 35.76 61.22 -26.87
CA ASN A 561 36.77 60.77 -27.82
C ASN A 561 38.19 61.23 -27.47
N THR A 562 39.16 60.32 -27.64
CA THR A 562 40.48 60.64 -28.24
C THR A 562 40.92 59.48 -29.14
N THR A 563 41.00 59.78 -30.45
CA THR A 563 41.95 59.34 -31.51
C THR A 563 43.07 58.37 -31.08
N ASP A 564 43.49 57.33 -31.82
CA ASP A 564 43.71 57.17 -33.27
C ASP A 564 43.78 55.68 -33.69
N GLU A 565 43.73 55.50 -35.01
CA GLU A 565 43.92 54.32 -35.88
C GLU A 565 44.83 53.16 -35.38
N THR A 566 44.45 51.91 -35.64
CA THR A 566 44.97 51.05 -36.76
C THR A 566 44.75 49.54 -36.44
N LEU A 567 44.53 48.77 -37.50
CA LEU A 567 44.38 47.31 -37.59
C LEU A 567 45.55 46.50 -36.95
N SER A 568 45.21 45.34 -36.36
CA SER A 568 45.68 43.98 -36.73
C SER A 568 46.02 43.04 -35.54
N ALA A 569 45.36 41.88 -35.55
CA ALA A 569 45.83 40.51 -35.31
C ALA A 569 46.56 40.07 -34.00
N GLU A 570 46.20 38.82 -33.65
CA GLU A 570 47.02 37.77 -33.00
C GLU A 570 47.06 37.60 -31.46
N SER A 571 46.36 36.53 -31.03
CA SER A 571 46.79 35.38 -30.21
C SER A 571 47.50 35.53 -28.85
N GLY A 572 47.07 34.65 -27.91
CA GLY A 572 47.83 34.17 -26.74
C GLY A 572 47.05 34.37 -25.43
N THR A 573 46.42 33.33 -24.85
CA THR A 573 46.91 32.58 -23.66
C THR A 573 47.45 33.50 -22.56
N THR A 574 47.00 33.48 -21.31
CA THR A 574 46.83 32.32 -20.41
C THR A 574 46.24 32.85 -19.11
N ASP A 575 45.50 32.00 -18.40
CA ASP A 575 45.41 31.92 -16.92
C ASP A 575 44.99 33.18 -16.13
N SER A 576 44.18 33.10 -15.09
CA SER A 576 43.74 31.99 -14.25
C SER A 576 42.76 32.61 -13.24
N THR A 577 41.92 31.73 -12.66
CA THR A 577 41.51 31.74 -11.23
C THR A 577 41.00 33.07 -10.64
N THR A 578 39.88 33.14 -9.96
CA THR A 578 39.18 32.15 -9.15
C THR A 578 37.93 32.86 -8.64
N ASP A 579 36.92 32.03 -8.36
CA ASP A 579 36.07 32.09 -7.17
C ASP A 579 36.05 33.41 -6.39
N SER A 580 34.83 33.90 -6.20
CA SER A 580 34.14 33.71 -4.92
C SER A 580 32.95 34.67 -4.89
N LYS A 581 31.74 34.13 -4.95
CA LYS A 581 30.96 33.72 -3.75
C LYS A 581 30.36 34.95 -3.07
N GLU A 582 29.03 35.04 -3.13
CA GLU A 582 28.15 34.68 -1.99
C GLU A 582 28.17 35.82 -0.97
N ASN A 583 27.07 36.28 -0.40
CA ASN A 583 25.68 35.85 -0.40
C ASN A 583 24.96 36.93 0.43
N SER A 584 23.62 36.90 0.43
CA SER A 584 22.78 37.19 1.60
C SER A 584 22.89 38.58 2.27
N SER A 585 21.84 39.26 2.69
CA SER A 585 20.44 38.91 2.91
C SER A 585 19.77 40.15 3.48
N SER A 586 18.44 40.08 3.54
CA SER A 586 17.60 40.57 4.63
C SER A 586 17.67 42.07 4.94
N GLY A 587 16.61 42.76 4.51
CA GLY A 587 16.16 43.97 5.17
C GLY A 587 15.37 43.67 6.46
N SER A 588 15.27 44.70 7.30
CA SER A 588 14.03 45.13 7.95
C SER A 588 14.28 46.47 8.67
N ASP A 589 13.44 47.44 8.32
CA ASP A 589 12.83 48.51 9.13
C ASP A 589 13.62 49.27 10.20
N ALA A 590 13.65 50.60 10.05
CA ALA A 590 13.02 51.51 11.02
C ALA A 590 13.01 52.97 10.50
N ASP A 591 11.87 53.60 10.74
CA ASP A 591 11.50 55.00 10.54
C ASP A 591 12.49 56.00 11.14
N ASN A 592 12.74 57.12 10.44
CA ASN A 592 12.99 58.39 11.10
C ASN A 592 12.64 59.59 10.21
N THR A 593 11.76 60.42 10.75
CA THR A 593 11.27 61.70 10.24
C THR A 593 12.37 62.74 9.97
N SER A 594 12.27 63.43 8.83
CA SER A 594 12.61 64.86 8.73
C SER A 594 11.86 65.54 7.58
N THR A 595 11.15 66.60 7.93
CA THR A 595 10.57 67.62 7.06
C THR A 595 11.64 68.35 6.26
N THR A 596 11.39 68.60 4.97
CA THR A 596 11.53 69.92 4.34
C THR A 596 10.89 69.94 2.95
N ASN A 597 10.29 71.09 2.63
CA ASN A 597 9.69 71.47 1.36
C ASN A 597 10.55 71.11 0.16
N ASP A 598 9.94 70.67 -0.94
CA ASP A 598 10.49 70.92 -2.25
C ASP A 598 9.39 71.19 -3.28
N GLU A 599 9.64 72.27 -4.01
CA GLU A 599 8.82 72.79 -5.08
C GLU A 599 8.79 71.83 -6.27
N THR A 600 7.69 71.92 -7.00
CA THR A 600 7.46 71.38 -8.34
C THR A 600 8.71 71.42 -9.23
N ASN A 601 9.23 70.25 -9.60
CA ASN A 601 10.06 70.10 -10.80
C ASN A 601 9.55 68.90 -11.62
N VAL A 602 8.71 69.21 -12.61
CA VAL A 602 8.26 68.28 -13.64
C VAL A 602 9.45 68.03 -14.56
N GLN A 603 10.19 66.95 -14.31
CA GLN A 603 11.14 66.41 -15.27
C GLN A 603 10.38 65.45 -16.18
N ASP A 604 10.02 65.94 -17.37
CA ASP A 604 9.46 65.13 -18.46
C ASP A 604 10.40 63.96 -18.75
N THR A 605 10.02 62.79 -18.26
CA THR A 605 10.73 61.55 -18.50
C THR A 605 10.40 61.15 -19.94
N ILE A 606 11.34 61.30 -20.88
CA ILE A 606 11.13 60.86 -22.27
C ILE A 606 10.94 59.34 -22.25
N THR A 607 9.70 58.89 -22.39
CA THR A 607 9.33 57.48 -22.49
C THR A 607 9.46 57.00 -23.93
N GLU A 608 10.06 55.83 -24.13
CA GLU A 608 10.11 55.14 -25.41
C GLU A 608 9.08 53.99 -25.40
N LYS A 609 8.24 53.91 -26.43
CA LYS A 609 7.28 52.80 -26.57
C LYS A 609 8.02 51.58 -27.09
N VAL A 610 8.24 50.60 -26.23
CA VAL A 610 8.86 49.32 -26.58
C VAL A 610 7.81 48.22 -26.58
N LEU A 611 7.86 47.38 -27.60
CA LEU A 611 6.96 46.25 -27.77
C LEU A 611 7.33 45.13 -26.77
N LYS A 612 6.50 44.86 -25.76
CA LYS A 612 6.80 43.86 -24.72
C LYS A 612 5.84 42.66 -24.82
N LYS A 613 6.41 41.46 -24.83
CA LYS A 613 5.65 40.20 -24.76
C LYS A 613 5.23 39.93 -23.30
N ARG A 614 3.95 39.60 -23.09
CA ARG A 614 3.39 39.19 -21.80
C ARG A 614 2.70 37.83 -21.97
N THR A 615 2.94 36.94 -21.01
CA THR A 615 2.31 35.61 -20.97
C THR A 615 1.27 35.58 -19.85
N PHE A 616 0.04 35.26 -20.19
CA PHE A 616 -1.05 35.01 -19.26
C PHE A 616 -1.30 33.51 -19.17
N ARG A 617 -1.54 33.02 -17.95
CA ARG A 617 -1.92 31.63 -17.69
C ARG A 617 -3.27 31.62 -17.01
N VAL A 618 -4.26 31.03 -17.68
CA VAL A 618 -5.63 30.93 -17.18
C VAL A 618 -5.90 29.47 -16.80
N PRO A 619 -6.16 29.14 -15.53
CA PRO A 619 -6.49 27.78 -15.13
C PRO A 619 -7.75 27.29 -15.85
N LEU A 620 -7.68 26.08 -16.40
CA LEU A 620 -8.82 25.39 -17.02
C LEU A 620 -9.46 24.43 -16.01
N LYS A 621 -10.77 24.22 -16.13
CA LYS A 621 -11.49 23.28 -15.26
C LYS A 621 -11.30 21.86 -15.76
N VAL A 622 -10.73 21.01 -14.91
CA VAL A 622 -10.53 19.56 -15.16
C VAL A 622 -11.58 18.77 -14.38
N THR A 623 -12.39 17.96 -15.06
CA THR A 623 -13.42 17.12 -14.43
C THR A 623 -13.21 15.66 -14.85
N GLU A 624 -12.98 14.75 -13.89
CA GLU A 624 -12.87 13.32 -14.20
C GLU A 624 -14.24 12.74 -14.60
N LYS A 625 -14.27 12.02 -15.73
CA LYS A 625 -15.43 11.35 -16.33
C LYS A 625 -15.27 9.81 -16.38
N THR A 626 -14.22 9.28 -15.76
CA THR A 626 -13.91 7.84 -15.76
C THR A 626 -15.13 7.01 -15.35
N ALA A 627 -15.50 6.05 -16.19
CA ALA A 627 -16.62 5.12 -15.96
C ALA A 627 -16.13 3.67 -15.90
N GLY A 628 -17.01 2.79 -15.42
CA GLY A 628 -16.72 1.36 -15.32
C GLY A 628 -15.93 0.98 -14.07
N PRO A 629 -15.44 -0.27 -13.96
CA PRO A 629 -14.74 -0.75 -12.77
C PRO A 629 -13.46 0.01 -12.42
N ALA A 630 -12.89 0.75 -13.38
CA ALA A 630 -11.72 1.60 -13.16
C ALA A 630 -12.02 2.91 -12.40
N SER A 631 -13.31 3.28 -12.27
CA SER A 631 -13.71 4.47 -11.54
C SER A 631 -13.63 4.24 -10.03
N THR A 632 -13.29 5.30 -9.30
CA THR A 632 -13.40 5.31 -7.84
C THR A 632 -14.87 5.23 -7.41
N LEU A 633 -15.11 4.96 -6.13
CA LEU A 633 -16.45 5.09 -5.56
C LEU A 633 -16.90 6.55 -5.71
N SER A 634 -18.19 6.76 -6.00
CA SER A 634 -18.76 8.11 -5.94
C SER A 634 -18.68 8.63 -4.51
N LYS A 635 -18.81 9.94 -4.31
CA LYS A 635 -18.76 10.53 -2.97
C LYS A 635 -19.85 9.97 -2.06
N GLU A 636 -21.03 9.72 -2.64
CA GLU A 636 -22.20 9.15 -1.97
C GLU A 636 -21.92 7.70 -1.55
N LEU A 637 -21.52 6.84 -2.49
CA LEU A 637 -21.19 5.44 -2.21
C LEU A 637 -20.04 5.30 -1.21
N TYR A 638 -19.02 6.16 -1.31
CA TYR A 638 -17.93 6.19 -0.34
C TYR A 638 -18.42 6.57 1.05
N SER A 639 -19.30 7.57 1.16
CA SER A 639 -19.86 8.00 2.45
C SER A 639 -20.72 6.91 3.08
N GLU A 640 -21.51 6.19 2.28
CA GLU A 640 -22.33 5.05 2.73
C GLU A 640 -21.46 3.88 3.21
N ALA A 641 -20.44 3.52 2.43
CA ALA A 641 -19.45 2.50 2.79
C ALA A 641 -18.76 2.86 4.10
N LYS A 642 -18.29 4.10 4.23
CA LYS A 642 -17.65 4.58 5.46
C LYS A 642 -18.59 4.49 6.66
N SER A 643 -19.85 4.94 6.52
CA SER A 643 -20.84 4.86 7.59
C SER A 643 -21.10 3.41 8.03
N ARG A 644 -21.20 2.46 7.09
CA ARG A 644 -21.36 1.04 7.42
C ARG A 644 -20.15 0.47 8.16
N LEU A 645 -18.94 0.77 7.69
CA LEU A 645 -17.71 0.34 8.35
C LEU A 645 -17.54 0.97 9.73
N ASP A 646 -17.93 2.23 9.93
CA ASP A 646 -17.89 2.90 11.24
C ASP A 646 -18.84 2.23 12.25
N VAL A 647 -20.01 1.76 11.81
CA VAL A 647 -20.92 0.96 12.66
C VAL A 647 -20.26 -0.34 13.08
N LEU A 648 -19.63 -1.06 12.14
CA LEU A 648 -18.90 -2.30 12.44
C LEU A 648 -17.70 -2.04 13.38
N ASN A 649 -16.96 -0.95 13.18
CA ASN A 649 -15.84 -0.56 14.03
C ASN A 649 -16.29 -0.32 15.48
N LYS A 650 -17.42 0.36 15.69
CA LYS A 650 -18.01 0.57 17.02
C LYS A 650 -18.44 -0.74 17.65
N LYS A 651 -19.08 -1.62 16.88
CA LYS A 651 -19.50 -2.95 17.36
C LYS A 651 -18.31 -3.80 17.79
N ASP A 652 -17.25 -3.81 16.99
CA ASP A 652 -16.02 -4.56 17.31
C ASP A 652 -15.31 -4.01 18.55
N ALA A 653 -15.29 -2.68 18.71
CA ALA A 653 -14.71 -2.05 19.90
C ALA A 653 -15.50 -2.42 21.17
N GLU A 654 -16.83 -2.40 21.12
CA GLU A 654 -17.67 -2.79 22.25
C GLU A 654 -17.55 -4.29 22.56
N ARG A 655 -17.46 -5.14 21.53
CA ARG A 655 -17.20 -6.58 21.69
C ARG A 655 -15.88 -6.85 22.41
N ARG A 656 -14.80 -6.17 21.99
CA ARG A 656 -13.48 -6.28 22.63
C ARG A 656 -13.53 -5.79 24.08
N ARG A 657 -14.13 -4.62 24.32
CA ARG A 657 -14.29 -4.07 25.67
C ARG A 657 -15.07 -5.02 26.58
N THR A 658 -16.16 -5.60 26.09
CA THR A 658 -16.97 -6.56 26.84
C THR A 658 -16.15 -7.81 27.20
N ALA A 659 -15.42 -8.38 26.23
CA ALA A 659 -14.57 -9.55 26.46
C ALA A 659 -13.42 -9.26 27.44
N GLU A 660 -12.77 -8.09 27.33
CA GLU A 660 -11.71 -7.66 28.25
C GLU A 660 -12.23 -7.52 29.68
N LEU A 661 -13.38 -6.89 29.88
CA LEU A 661 -13.98 -6.71 31.20
C LEU A 661 -14.45 -8.03 31.81
N LYS A 662 -15.03 -8.92 30.99
CA LYS A 662 -15.37 -10.28 31.39
C LYS A 662 -14.13 -11.03 31.89
N ASN A 663 -13.06 -11.03 31.10
CA ASN A 663 -11.80 -11.69 31.46
C ASN A 663 -11.15 -11.08 32.71
N ASN A 664 -11.20 -9.75 32.86
CA ASN A 664 -10.68 -9.06 34.04
C ASN A 664 -11.47 -9.42 35.31
N LEU A 665 -12.80 -9.48 35.21
CA LEU A 665 -13.67 -9.92 36.30
C LEU A 665 -13.35 -11.35 36.71
N GLU A 666 -13.32 -12.26 35.75
CA GLU A 666 -13.01 -13.67 35.96
C GLU A 666 -11.62 -13.85 36.60
N SER A 667 -10.60 -13.17 36.07
CA SER A 667 -9.24 -13.20 36.60
C SER A 667 -9.14 -12.67 38.02
N TYR A 668 -9.86 -11.58 38.34
CA TYR A 668 -9.91 -11.03 39.69
C TYR A 668 -10.55 -12.01 40.67
N ILE A 669 -11.66 -12.65 40.28
CA ILE A 669 -12.34 -13.65 41.11
C ILE A 669 -11.39 -14.79 41.47
N TYR A 670 -10.74 -15.40 40.47
CA TYR A 670 -9.81 -16.51 40.72
C TYR A 670 -8.61 -16.08 41.57
N SER A 671 -7.99 -14.94 41.24
CA SER A 671 -6.82 -14.46 41.99
C SER A 671 -7.16 -14.15 43.45
N MET A 672 -8.34 -13.57 43.73
CA MET A 672 -8.74 -13.26 45.10
C MET A 672 -9.13 -14.50 45.89
N LYS A 673 -9.79 -15.49 45.27
CA LYS A 673 -10.08 -16.78 45.92
C LYS A 673 -8.79 -17.49 46.34
N GLU A 674 -7.82 -17.59 45.43
CA GLU A 674 -6.50 -18.16 45.71
C GLU A 674 -5.80 -17.44 46.87
N LYS A 675 -5.78 -16.11 46.87
CA LYS A 675 -5.15 -15.32 47.95
C LYS A 675 -5.86 -15.48 49.30
N LEU A 676 -7.18 -15.58 49.33
CA LEU A 676 -7.94 -15.78 50.57
C LEU A 676 -7.65 -17.13 51.23
N GLU A 677 -7.34 -18.15 50.42
CA GLU A 677 -7.04 -19.50 50.89
C GLU A 677 -5.56 -19.68 51.25
N GLU A 678 -4.65 -19.13 50.45
CA GLU A 678 -3.22 -19.47 50.52
C GLU A 678 -2.31 -18.35 51.06
N SER A 679 -2.74 -17.08 51.02
CA SER A 679 -1.87 -15.97 51.42
C SER A 679 -1.82 -15.79 52.93
N THR A 680 -0.66 -16.09 53.53
CA THR A 680 -0.39 -15.84 54.96
C THR A 680 -0.53 -14.36 55.33
N ASP A 681 -0.17 -13.46 54.42
CA ASP A 681 -0.23 -12.02 54.64
C ASP A 681 -1.69 -11.55 54.68
N MET A 682 -2.50 -12.02 53.73
CA MET A 682 -3.92 -11.68 53.66
C MET A 682 -4.71 -12.26 54.86
N LEU A 683 -4.35 -13.45 55.34
CA LEU A 683 -4.90 -14.05 56.56
C LEU A 683 -4.54 -13.24 57.81
N ALA A 684 -3.36 -12.61 57.86
CA ALA A 684 -2.89 -11.82 58.99
C ALA A 684 -3.57 -10.44 59.10
N VAL A 685 -3.97 -9.84 57.98
CA VAL A 685 -4.54 -8.47 57.92
C VAL A 685 -6.07 -8.42 57.77
N SER A 686 -6.75 -9.58 57.83
CA SER A 686 -8.21 -9.71 57.70
C SER A 686 -8.85 -10.50 58.83
N THR A 687 -10.12 -10.22 59.11
CA THR A 687 -10.93 -11.03 60.03
C THR A 687 -11.59 -12.20 59.29
N GLU A 688 -11.92 -13.27 60.02
CA GLU A 688 -12.63 -14.44 59.47
C GLU A 688 -13.97 -14.03 58.84
N GLN A 689 -14.71 -13.13 59.50
CA GLN A 689 -15.98 -12.61 58.99
C GLN A 689 -15.83 -11.79 57.70
N GLU A 690 -14.78 -10.96 57.58
CA GLU A 690 -14.49 -10.25 56.33
C GLU A 690 -14.16 -11.22 55.18
N ARG A 691 -13.38 -12.28 55.48
CA ARG A 691 -13.03 -13.30 54.48
C ARG A 691 -14.23 -14.12 54.03
N GLU A 692 -15.07 -14.58 54.97
CA GLU A 692 -16.29 -15.32 54.64
C GLU A 692 -17.25 -14.49 53.79
N SER A 693 -17.51 -13.24 54.21
CA SER A 693 -18.37 -12.31 53.49
C SER A 693 -17.87 -12.04 52.07
N PHE A 694 -16.56 -11.82 51.89
CA PHE A 694 -15.99 -11.61 50.58
C PHE A 694 -15.96 -12.89 49.73
N THR A 695 -15.72 -14.05 50.33
CA THR A 695 -15.76 -15.37 49.63
C THR A 695 -17.17 -15.69 49.12
N GLU A 696 -18.19 -15.39 49.92
CA GLU A 696 -19.60 -15.51 49.50
C GLU A 696 -19.87 -14.58 48.31
N LYS A 697 -19.44 -13.31 48.38
CA LYS A 697 -19.64 -12.36 47.28
C LYS A 697 -18.89 -12.76 46.01
N LEU A 698 -17.67 -13.26 46.13
CA LEU A 698 -16.90 -13.78 44.99
C LEU A 698 -17.62 -14.96 44.33
N SER A 699 -18.26 -15.83 45.12
CA SER A 699 -19.01 -16.97 44.60
C SER A 699 -20.33 -16.54 43.95
N GLU A 700 -21.06 -15.60 44.56
CA GLU A 700 -22.26 -15.00 43.96
C GLU A 700 -21.97 -14.39 42.57
N VAL A 701 -20.90 -13.61 42.46
CA VAL A 701 -20.53 -12.96 41.18
C VAL A 701 -20.01 -13.99 40.18
N GLN A 702 -19.33 -15.05 40.64
CA GLN A 702 -18.91 -16.15 39.78
C GLN A 702 -20.11 -16.93 39.22
N ASP A 703 -21.10 -17.23 40.05
CA ASP A 703 -22.31 -17.93 39.63
C ASP A 703 -23.09 -17.07 38.62
N TRP A 704 -23.20 -15.76 38.89
CA TRP A 704 -23.78 -14.83 37.92
C TRP A 704 -23.02 -14.85 36.58
N LEU A 705 -21.68 -14.85 36.61
CA LEU A 705 -20.84 -14.84 35.40
C LEU A 705 -21.12 -16.04 34.48
N TYR A 706 -21.44 -17.21 35.05
CA TYR A 706 -21.72 -18.44 34.31
C TYR A 706 -23.21 -18.67 33.98
N MET A 707 -24.12 -17.93 34.62
CA MET A 707 -25.55 -17.99 34.34
C MET A 707 -25.98 -16.78 33.50
N ASP A 708 -26.34 -15.69 34.15
CA ASP A 708 -26.90 -14.51 33.48
C ASP A 708 -25.83 -13.65 32.77
N GLY A 709 -24.55 -13.85 33.11
CA GLY A 709 -23.42 -13.09 32.61
C GLY A 709 -23.01 -13.40 31.18
N GLU A 710 -23.59 -14.40 30.51
CA GLU A 710 -23.19 -14.77 29.14
C GLU A 710 -23.55 -13.68 28.11
N GLU A 711 -24.69 -13.01 28.29
CA GLU A 711 -25.20 -11.95 27.41
C GLU A 711 -25.08 -10.53 27.99
N ALA A 712 -24.41 -10.39 29.14
CA ALA A 712 -24.30 -9.13 29.86
C ALA A 712 -23.46 -8.08 29.11
N GLN A 713 -23.78 -6.80 29.34
CA GLN A 713 -23.07 -5.68 28.70
C GLN A 713 -21.76 -5.35 29.42
N ALA A 714 -20.83 -4.68 28.72
CA ALA A 714 -19.55 -4.24 29.28
C ALA A 714 -19.67 -3.54 30.65
N ASN A 715 -20.64 -2.65 30.80
CA ASN A 715 -20.84 -1.90 32.04
C ASN A 715 -21.24 -2.79 33.23
N GLU A 716 -21.93 -3.90 33.00
CA GLU A 716 -22.36 -4.82 34.06
C GLU A 716 -21.19 -5.64 34.62
N PHE A 717 -20.24 -6.03 33.76
CA PHE A 717 -18.99 -6.65 34.18
C PHE A 717 -18.13 -5.66 34.97
N GLN A 718 -18.05 -4.41 34.51
CA GLN A 718 -17.32 -3.36 35.20
C GLN A 718 -17.90 -3.08 36.59
N GLU A 719 -19.22 -2.92 36.70
CA GLU A 719 -19.89 -2.64 37.98
C GLU A 719 -19.62 -3.76 38.99
N ARG A 720 -19.73 -5.02 38.57
CA ARG A 720 -19.44 -6.17 39.45
C ARG A 720 -17.97 -6.26 39.82
N LEU A 721 -17.06 -5.96 38.89
CA LEU A 721 -15.63 -5.89 39.19
C LEU A 721 -15.35 -4.78 40.21
N ASP A 722 -15.99 -3.62 40.07
CA ASP A 722 -15.83 -2.50 41.00
C ASP A 722 -16.41 -2.83 42.38
N GLN A 723 -17.54 -3.54 42.45
CA GLN A 723 -18.11 -4.06 43.70
C GLN A 723 -17.14 -5.02 44.40
N LEU A 724 -16.55 -5.97 43.65
CA LEU A 724 -15.57 -6.90 44.22
C LEU A 724 -14.30 -6.17 44.67
N LYS A 725 -13.79 -5.23 43.87
CA LYS A 725 -12.62 -4.40 44.24
C LYS A 725 -12.87 -3.54 45.46
N ALA A 726 -14.06 -2.96 45.60
CA ALA A 726 -14.42 -2.16 46.76
C ALA A 726 -14.37 -2.97 48.07
N MET A 727 -14.56 -4.29 48.01
CA MET A 727 -14.43 -5.20 49.16
C MET A 727 -13.01 -5.77 49.30
N GLY A 728 -12.42 -6.23 48.20
CA GLY A 728 -11.17 -6.96 48.19
C GLY A 728 -9.92 -6.09 48.25
N ASP A 729 -9.89 -4.96 47.54
CA ASP A 729 -8.70 -4.09 47.47
C ASP A 729 -8.35 -3.49 48.84
N PRO A 730 -9.31 -3.04 49.69
CA PRO A 730 -9.00 -2.59 51.04
C PRO A 730 -8.37 -3.68 51.93
N ILE A 731 -8.61 -4.96 51.67
CA ILE A 731 -7.94 -6.06 52.40
C ILE A 731 -6.55 -6.30 51.81
N LEU A 732 -6.44 -6.26 50.49
CA LEU A 732 -5.18 -6.49 49.75
C LEU A 732 -4.10 -5.45 50.08
N PHE A 733 -4.49 -4.19 50.29
CA PHE A 733 -3.57 -3.07 50.52
C PHE A 733 -3.47 -2.62 51.99
N ARG A 734 -3.98 -3.42 52.94
CA ARG A 734 -3.71 -3.19 54.38
C ARG A 734 -2.25 -3.55 54.66
N GLU A 735 -1.49 -2.58 55.18
CA GLU A 735 -0.12 -2.78 55.69
C GLU A 735 -0.12 -3.30 57.13
#